data_AF-A0A261FP28-F1
#
_entry.id   AF-A0A261FP28-F1
#
_cell.length_a   1.000
_cell.length_b   1.000
_cell.length_c   1.000
_cell.angle_alpha   90.00
_cell.angle_beta   90.00
_cell.angle_gamma   90.00
#
_symmetry.space_group_name_H-M   'P 1'
#
loop_
_entity.id
_entity.type
_entity.pdbx_description
1 polymer ?
#
loop_
_entity_poly.entity_id
_entity_poly.type
_entity_poly.pdbx_seq_one_letter_code
_entity_poly.pdbx_strand_id
1 'polypeptide(L)'
;MRAKPISLAAAILATMAMTVSTAAIAPTSYALDAEATDDTGTSLVNDDNSTANDDRTAINNSDGTTIDDSASTDNTGDAGDDANTSGDNTDIPEGTDDIIPDIDVLDTPDTTDDSDGTASNDADGGAANQDDTDDGNTEEVADNAVYVDGVYHDEAFDDGSVKLEYGEDGKPTLTLTDTTLTQPSEFTADEYGTGAAVIHSAGDLTIRLKGTNTITVDGTAMTNAIYVGGNLTIIGDSSDGTSALNINANNTSANIYSFLLILAIGDLSTQQATLDMTYDGDDYAPTYALASFGDITMANSTLAGKGLRFGLVAEGGATVTDSTLTSTDGEMSSMLLATKDATIAGNSTVDVTYAQGRWSAIHSRKTLTIDLQGSGSIHLQEAGSDTGWYALLAGERLVLGAHTAVNDPAGASIGRVEDYRANPMTLLDADGNAVSNVTLKASEEETEPLVGTTFMYEGFEYTITNNDEDNGTATLTGVDPDASKHRLYDYPDLTWGTDRRFFAVTDVQQGALTEMTGTLTLATLGSTELCNLAFSNSSIGEEVTIELLVYYDVTITESGFATDYATVNLPSGHRFDRINAYYIGWGTITNESGATVSVTIFDYESDQPLDDLRNPIQVADNESLDIRVLAPNLASIEFNLMYQVVGSEEGWQPLPITRDNFSDYYSGILFVTLPDSVPADATVNLSFQDYLDKKQGYISSSWDESRAITLTRGRAMDTVTFASNFADLDLALDYAIRITTEGSGDADNSVYINGVYHDEAFTSDDGSVSLTYVDDKPVLTLDKATLTVLGAPVLDKSNAAIIRSATDLTIRLKGDSTISSTSIATTSSAISVNGDLTIIADSTDTAPTLTIRETVSTAVIPHLIEANDITIQQVTLDMTYDGNGEARALYAGGSITVTDSTITMGSSTLAGEGIYSGLFALADITVTDSALNATDGKMDSLIRSEWGNVTVSGNSQVEMSHGGEYHFSMAIFARHTLTFDLQESGFVHIKATHPDVNPYAISAYKGDIVLGENTEISDPEGAIVKRITAGGATHMALLDANDNIVSNVTIKAKAATEPEQPGGTEQPEQPGGTEQPEQPGGTEQPEQPGGSDAGHGNDNQASGDKLANSGSETVPFVTTALTLALLGLCAALAAGTARRSRGTHNGRSRQ
;
A
#
# COMPACT_ATOMS: atom_id res chain seq x y z
N MET A 1 11.34 66.42 0.22
CA MET A 1 12.08 67.62 0.70
C MET A 1 13.27 67.14 1.55
N ARG A 2 13.98 68.04 2.26
CA ARG A 2 15.04 67.72 3.24
C ARG A 2 14.55 66.67 4.28
N ALA A 3 15.38 65.86 4.94
CA ALA A 3 16.80 66.09 5.29
C ALA A 3 17.74 64.84 5.18
N LYS A 4 18.99 65.06 5.59
CA LYS A 4 20.24 64.22 5.59
C LYS A 4 21.15 64.85 6.69
N PRO A 5 22.39 64.38 7.02
CA PRO A 5 23.13 63.12 6.75
C PRO A 5 23.92 62.62 8.01
N ILE A 6 25.05 61.90 7.79
CA ILE A 6 26.29 61.66 8.62
C ILE A 6 26.52 60.13 8.80
N SER A 7 27.69 59.49 8.59
CA SER A 7 29.01 59.75 7.92
C SER A 7 29.69 58.35 7.73
N LEU A 8 30.48 57.97 6.72
CA LEU A 8 31.62 58.54 5.94
C LEU A 8 33.01 58.51 6.62
N ALA A 9 33.78 57.42 6.42
CA ALA A 9 35.25 57.31 6.22
C ALA A 9 35.66 55.81 6.20
N ALA A 10 36.61 55.21 5.44
CA ALA A 10 37.67 55.60 4.49
C ALA A 10 39.15 55.40 4.96
N ALA A 11 39.67 54.16 4.82
CA ALA A 11 41.05 53.65 4.54
C ALA A 11 42.34 54.32 5.10
N ILE A 12 43.42 53.51 5.34
CA ILE A 12 44.84 53.72 4.89
C ILE A 12 45.90 52.71 5.48
N LEU A 13 46.65 52.05 4.57
CA LEU A 13 48.06 51.55 4.56
C LEU A 13 48.77 50.69 5.68
N ALA A 14 49.47 49.65 5.16
CA ALA A 14 50.93 49.36 5.23
C ALA A 14 51.58 48.43 6.29
N THR A 15 51.88 47.21 5.83
CA THR A 15 53.23 46.62 5.65
C THR A 15 54.31 46.73 6.76
N MET A 16 54.75 45.57 7.26
CA MET A 16 56.19 45.29 7.47
C MET A 16 56.50 43.78 7.37
N ALA A 17 57.74 43.41 7.07
CA ALA A 17 58.18 42.03 6.88
C ALA A 17 59.62 41.81 7.38
N MET A 18 59.97 40.59 7.78
CA MET A 18 61.35 40.08 7.84
C MET A 18 61.38 38.54 7.77
N THR A 19 62.54 37.99 7.38
CA THR A 19 62.73 36.63 6.86
C THR A 19 64.01 35.97 7.45
N VAL A 20 64.41 34.79 6.94
CA VAL A 20 65.73 34.11 7.14
C VAL A 20 65.84 33.30 8.46
N SER A 21 66.27 32.02 8.53
CA SER A 21 66.69 31.05 7.48
C SER A 21 66.66 29.58 7.92
N THR A 22 66.53 28.72 6.90
CA THR A 22 66.98 27.31 6.76
C THR A 22 68.02 26.71 7.74
N ALA A 23 67.86 25.41 8.02
CA ALA A 23 68.93 24.42 8.07
C ALA A 23 68.39 23.07 7.54
N ALA A 24 69.25 22.22 6.95
CA ALA A 24 68.84 20.93 6.36
C ALA A 24 69.84 19.81 6.69
N ILE A 25 69.34 18.60 6.97
CA ILE A 25 70.13 17.36 7.10
C ILE A 25 69.35 16.18 6.49
N ALA A 26 70.07 15.34 5.76
CA ALA A 26 69.75 13.98 5.34
C ALA A 26 71.08 13.17 5.36
N PRO A 27 71.14 11.85 5.16
CA PRO A 27 70.07 10.86 4.95
C PRO A 27 70.01 9.86 6.14
N THR A 28 69.53 8.61 6.08
CA THR A 28 70.07 7.43 5.34
C THR A 28 69.00 6.36 5.07
N SER A 29 69.14 5.63 3.96
CA SER A 29 68.44 4.37 3.69
C SER A 29 69.07 3.17 4.41
N TYR A 30 68.30 2.09 4.57
CA TYR A 30 68.81 0.72 4.69
C TYR A 30 67.86 -0.24 3.98
N ALA A 31 68.39 -1.35 3.45
CA ALA A 31 67.62 -2.39 2.77
C ALA A 31 68.16 -3.79 3.13
N LEU A 32 67.23 -4.72 3.36
CA LEU A 32 67.33 -6.18 3.42
C LEU A 32 65.92 -6.66 3.04
N ASP A 33 65.63 -7.43 1.99
CA ASP A 33 66.41 -8.38 1.19
C ASP A 33 66.66 -9.73 1.89
N ALA A 34 65.73 -10.66 1.68
CA ALA A 34 65.79 -12.08 1.98
C ALA A 34 64.79 -12.85 1.08
N GLU A 35 65.21 -13.94 0.45
CA GLU A 35 64.47 -14.64 -0.60
C GLU A 35 63.60 -15.82 -0.12
N ALA A 36 62.73 -16.27 -1.03
CA ALA A 36 61.86 -17.44 -1.07
C ALA A 36 62.25 -18.75 -0.34
N THR A 37 61.22 -19.44 0.18
CA THR A 37 60.76 -20.80 -0.18
C THR A 37 59.29 -20.93 0.30
N ASP A 38 58.27 -21.41 -0.42
CA ASP A 38 58.09 -22.56 -1.34
C ASP A 38 57.58 -23.85 -0.63
N ASP A 39 56.78 -24.64 -1.36
CA ASP A 39 56.23 -25.99 -1.11
C ASP A 39 55.15 -26.26 -0.01
N THR A 40 53.91 -26.52 -0.49
CA THR A 40 52.94 -27.58 -0.07
C THR A 40 52.39 -27.76 1.36
N GLY A 41 51.18 -28.32 1.46
CA GLY A 41 50.99 -29.48 2.38
C GLY A 41 49.67 -29.64 3.18
N THR A 42 48.56 -29.92 2.49
CA THR A 42 47.47 -30.86 2.88
C THR A 42 47.35 -31.43 4.33
N SER A 43 46.08 -31.56 4.77
CA SER A 43 45.45 -32.81 5.32
C SER A 43 45.39 -33.12 6.84
N LEU A 44 44.14 -33.04 7.36
CA LEU A 44 43.44 -33.99 8.27
C LEU A 44 43.70 -34.04 9.80
N VAL A 45 42.67 -34.62 10.46
CA VAL A 45 42.60 -35.30 11.79
C VAL A 45 42.08 -34.48 13.00
N ASN A 46 40.78 -34.65 13.32
CA ASN A 46 40.22 -35.31 14.54
C ASN A 46 40.96 -35.12 15.90
N ASP A 47 40.34 -34.89 17.06
CA ASP A 47 39.28 -35.67 17.75
C ASP A 47 38.77 -34.94 19.04
N ASP A 48 37.48 -35.11 19.35
CA ASP A 48 36.80 -35.38 20.64
C ASP A 48 37.20 -34.82 22.04
N ASN A 49 36.13 -34.55 22.83
CA ASN A 49 35.97 -34.76 24.30
C ASN A 49 36.67 -33.78 25.30
N SER A 50 36.13 -33.41 26.48
CA SER A 50 35.05 -34.02 27.30
C SER A 50 34.49 -33.14 28.46
N THR A 51 33.17 -33.21 28.70
CA THR A 51 32.38 -33.25 29.98
C THR A 51 32.77 -32.48 31.28
N ALA A 52 31.78 -31.69 31.78
CA ALA A 52 31.18 -31.67 33.14
C ALA A 52 31.92 -31.15 34.42
N ASN A 53 31.21 -30.35 35.25
CA ASN A 53 30.89 -30.66 36.66
C ASN A 53 29.74 -29.76 37.26
N ASP A 54 29.40 -29.91 38.56
CA ASP A 54 28.04 -29.70 39.14
C ASP A 54 27.96 -29.00 40.55
N ASP A 55 26.73 -28.58 40.96
CA ASP A 55 26.16 -28.34 42.33
C ASP A 55 26.58 -27.11 43.24
N ARG A 56 25.61 -26.27 43.73
CA ARG A 56 25.25 -26.01 45.19
C ARG A 56 24.55 -24.69 45.72
N THR A 57 23.28 -24.84 46.15
CA THR A 57 22.64 -24.42 47.47
C THR A 57 22.38 -22.94 47.93
N ALA A 58 21.41 -22.75 48.87
CA ALA A 58 20.79 -21.48 49.33
C ALA A 58 20.69 -21.25 50.89
N ILE A 59 20.07 -20.14 51.39
CA ILE A 59 19.83 -19.79 52.83
C ILE A 59 18.64 -18.76 53.04
N ASN A 60 18.21 -18.43 54.29
CA ASN A 60 16.82 -18.00 54.67
C ASN A 60 16.67 -16.96 55.86
N ASN A 61 15.49 -16.29 56.06
CA ASN A 61 14.78 -15.86 57.34
C ASN A 61 14.24 -14.40 57.62
N SER A 62 12.93 -14.31 58.02
CA SER A 62 12.25 -13.69 59.25
C SER A 62 12.30 -12.15 59.63
N ASP A 63 11.40 -11.48 60.40
CA ASP A 63 9.99 -11.66 60.94
C ASP A 63 9.36 -10.39 61.66
N GLY A 64 8.00 -10.30 61.80
CA GLY A 64 7.20 -9.53 62.84
C GLY A 64 6.39 -8.24 62.44
N THR A 65 5.39 -7.65 63.17
CA THR A 65 4.53 -8.05 64.35
C THR A 65 3.39 -7.03 64.78
N THR A 66 2.08 -7.38 64.70
CA THR A 66 0.92 -7.23 65.68
C THR A 66 0.39 -5.91 66.34
N ILE A 67 -0.96 -5.75 66.55
CA ILE A 67 -1.74 -5.70 67.87
C ILE A 67 -3.24 -5.21 67.83
N ASP A 68 -4.16 -5.97 68.48
CA ASP A 68 -5.49 -5.77 69.19
C ASP A 68 -6.51 -4.62 68.86
N ASP A 69 -7.80 -4.56 69.33
CA ASP A 69 -8.64 -5.09 70.45
C ASP A 69 -10.16 -4.84 70.11
N SER A 70 -11.29 -5.46 70.56
CA SER A 70 -11.82 -6.69 71.24
C SER A 70 -13.40 -6.61 71.14
N ALA A 71 -14.36 -7.48 71.50
CA ALA A 71 -14.66 -8.92 71.82
C ALA A 71 -16.21 -9.09 71.60
N SER A 72 -17.15 -9.91 72.15
CA SER A 72 -17.37 -11.03 73.13
C SER A 72 -18.91 -11.32 73.08
N THR A 73 -19.61 -12.45 73.39
CA THR A 73 -19.48 -13.89 73.78
C THR A 73 -20.93 -14.50 73.56
N ASP A 74 -21.42 -15.70 73.94
CA ASP A 74 -21.09 -16.82 74.87
C ASP A 74 -21.92 -18.11 74.53
N ASN A 75 -21.49 -19.30 75.00
CA ASN A 75 -22.22 -20.59 75.18
C ASN A 75 -22.89 -21.37 74.01
N THR A 76 -22.82 -22.71 73.92
CA THR A 76 -21.81 -23.77 74.27
C THR A 76 -22.31 -25.13 73.76
N GLY A 77 -21.42 -26.09 73.44
CA GLY A 77 -21.86 -27.44 73.04
C GLY A 77 -20.80 -28.42 72.50
N ASP A 78 -19.72 -28.67 73.26
CA ASP A 78 -18.85 -29.87 73.34
C ASP A 78 -18.73 -30.87 72.15
N ALA A 79 -17.53 -31.37 71.80
CA ALA A 79 -16.15 -31.07 72.23
C ALA A 79 -15.14 -31.77 71.29
N GLY A 80 -13.92 -31.25 71.16
CA GLY A 80 -12.85 -31.86 70.34
C GLY A 80 -11.90 -30.87 69.68
N ASP A 81 -11.13 -30.16 70.51
CA ASP A 81 -9.67 -29.94 70.45
C ASP A 81 -8.98 -29.92 69.04
N ASP A 82 -8.13 -28.96 68.66
CA ASP A 82 -7.63 -27.77 69.37
C ASP A 82 -6.90 -26.81 68.37
N ALA A 83 -6.98 -25.48 68.58
CA ALA A 83 -6.07 -24.41 68.09
C ALA A 83 -5.83 -24.19 66.54
N ASN A 84 -5.67 -22.97 66.01
CA ASN A 84 -6.04 -21.61 66.47
C ASN A 84 -6.02 -20.57 65.31
N THR A 85 -6.76 -19.47 65.47
CA THR A 85 -6.75 -18.14 64.76
C THR A 85 -5.52 -17.76 63.90
N SER A 86 -5.61 -17.24 62.66
CA SER A 86 -6.41 -16.14 62.03
C SER A 86 -5.83 -14.71 62.16
N GLY A 87 -6.03 -13.89 61.11
CA GLY A 87 -5.54 -12.51 60.93
C GLY A 87 -4.86 -12.39 59.55
N ASP A 88 -5.53 -11.88 58.50
CA ASP A 88 -5.80 -10.46 58.19
C ASP A 88 -4.55 -9.67 57.78
N ASN A 89 -4.57 -8.69 56.88
CA ASN A 89 -5.43 -8.34 55.71
C ASN A 89 -4.71 -7.13 55.06
N THR A 90 -4.78 -6.94 53.75
CA THR A 90 -4.24 -5.72 53.09
C THR A 90 -5.22 -5.21 52.05
N ASP A 91 -5.58 -3.93 52.14
CA ASP A 91 -6.67 -3.33 51.37
C ASP A 91 -6.46 -3.43 49.86
N ILE A 92 -7.39 -4.12 49.18
CA ILE A 92 -7.60 -4.01 47.74
C ILE A 92 -8.68 -2.92 47.54
N PRO A 93 -8.42 -1.85 46.76
CA PRO A 93 -9.45 -0.87 46.43
C PRO A 93 -10.50 -1.48 45.49
N GLU A 94 -11.76 -1.06 45.63
CA GLU A 94 -12.87 -1.58 44.82
C GLU A 94 -12.65 -1.29 43.32
N GLY A 95 -12.39 -2.35 42.55
CA GLY A 95 -12.31 -2.34 41.10
C GLY A 95 -12.94 -3.62 40.54
N THR A 96 -14.12 -3.51 39.93
CA THR A 96 -14.76 -4.59 39.19
C THR A 96 -14.53 -4.39 37.70
N ASP A 97 -13.77 -5.29 37.10
CA ASP A 97 -13.53 -5.33 35.66
C ASP A 97 -13.95 -6.69 35.09
N ASP A 98 -14.34 -6.70 33.82
CA ASP A 98 -15.00 -7.84 33.19
C ASP A 98 -13.97 -8.87 32.72
N ILE A 99 -13.83 -9.96 33.48
CA ILE A 99 -13.03 -11.12 33.09
C ILE A 99 -13.88 -12.02 32.20
N ILE A 100 -13.71 -11.87 30.88
CA ILE A 100 -13.68 -13.04 29.99
C ILE A 100 -12.38 -13.79 30.36
N PRO A 101 -12.39 -15.11 30.58
CA PRO A 101 -11.18 -15.83 30.92
C PRO A 101 -10.24 -15.88 29.71
N ASP A 102 -9.11 -15.19 29.78
CA ASP A 102 -7.98 -15.45 28.89
C ASP A 102 -7.59 -16.93 29.03
N ILE A 103 -7.57 -17.65 27.91
CA ILE A 103 -7.07 -19.02 27.82
C ILE A 103 -5.74 -18.94 27.05
N ASP A 104 -4.62 -19.12 27.75
CA ASP A 104 -3.29 -19.13 27.15
C ASP A 104 -3.21 -20.20 26.04
N VAL A 105 -3.04 -19.77 24.79
CA VAL A 105 -2.80 -20.66 23.64
C VAL A 105 -1.32 -21.05 23.62
N LEU A 106 -1.04 -22.34 23.48
CA LEU A 106 0.32 -22.87 23.41
C LEU A 106 0.97 -22.62 22.03
N ASP A 107 2.21 -22.13 22.04
CA ASP A 107 3.06 -22.04 20.85
C ASP A 107 3.29 -23.43 20.22
N THR A 108 2.96 -23.58 18.94
CA THR A 108 3.32 -24.73 18.13
C THR A 108 4.70 -24.53 17.47
N PRO A 109 5.63 -25.50 17.53
CA PRO A 109 6.98 -25.33 17.00
C PRO A 109 7.03 -25.36 15.46
N ASP A 110 7.72 -24.39 14.88
CA ASP A 110 8.03 -24.31 13.44
C ASP A 110 8.97 -25.45 12.98
N THR A 111 8.66 -26.07 11.83
CA THR A 111 9.51 -27.07 11.18
C THR A 111 9.43 -27.02 9.65
N THR A 112 10.41 -26.36 9.02
CA THR A 112 10.66 -26.45 7.57
C THR A 112 12.01 -27.12 7.29
N ASP A 113 12.04 -28.23 6.53
CA ASP A 113 13.16 -28.54 5.60
C ASP A 113 12.72 -29.56 4.52
N ASP A 114 13.46 -29.60 3.41
CA ASP A 114 13.19 -30.36 2.18
C ASP A 114 13.61 -31.84 2.23
N SER A 115 13.06 -32.68 1.32
CA SER A 115 13.89 -33.31 0.25
C SER A 115 13.17 -34.31 -0.68
N ASP A 116 13.73 -34.42 -1.90
CA ASP A 116 13.34 -35.30 -3.01
C ASP A 116 13.33 -36.82 -2.70
N GLY A 117 12.37 -37.57 -3.26
CA GLY A 117 12.30 -39.04 -3.09
C GLY A 117 11.48 -39.80 -4.13
N THR A 118 12.12 -40.32 -5.20
CA THR A 118 11.40 -41.02 -6.29
C THR A 118 11.02 -42.48 -5.98
N ALA A 119 9.71 -42.75 -5.95
CA ALA A 119 9.02 -43.94 -6.46
C ALA A 119 9.47 -45.37 -6.08
N SER A 120 8.52 -46.14 -5.51
CA SER A 120 8.24 -47.50 -6.01
C SER A 120 6.78 -47.90 -5.75
N ASN A 121 6.21 -48.77 -6.60
CA ASN A 121 5.02 -49.52 -6.22
C ASN A 121 5.47 -50.73 -5.40
N ASP A 122 4.70 -51.11 -4.39
CA ASP A 122 4.19 -52.48 -4.32
C ASP A 122 2.89 -52.51 -3.49
N ALA A 123 2.06 -53.51 -3.73
CA ALA A 123 0.81 -53.71 -3.01
C ALA A 123 0.72 -55.15 -2.51
N ASP A 124 0.52 -55.34 -1.21
CA ASP A 124 -0.01 -56.59 -0.68
C ASP A 124 -0.80 -56.31 0.62
N GLY A 125 -1.93 -56.97 0.79
CA GLY A 125 -2.84 -56.76 1.92
C GLY A 125 -2.68 -57.84 3.00
N GLY A 126 -2.65 -57.46 4.27
CA GLY A 126 -2.44 -58.40 5.37
C GLY A 126 -3.06 -57.96 6.70
N ALA A 127 -4.35 -58.26 6.90
CA ALA A 127 -5.00 -58.04 8.19
C ALA A 127 -4.47 -59.01 9.27
N ALA A 128 -3.98 -58.47 10.38
CA ALA A 128 -3.60 -59.22 11.56
C ALA A 128 -3.76 -58.37 12.84
N ASN A 129 -4.67 -58.77 13.74
CA ASN A 129 -4.65 -58.26 15.11
C ASN A 129 -3.32 -58.64 15.79
N GLN A 130 -2.73 -57.69 16.49
CA GLN A 130 -1.92 -57.97 17.67
C GLN A 130 -2.40 -57.10 18.83
N ASP A 131 -2.60 -57.71 19.99
CA ASP A 131 -2.46 -56.98 21.25
C ASP A 131 -0.98 -56.57 21.36
N ASP A 132 -0.70 -55.31 21.66
CA ASP A 132 0.52 -54.90 22.35
C ASP A 132 0.13 -53.99 23.52
N THR A 133 0.92 -54.04 24.59
CA THR A 133 0.57 -53.41 25.87
C THR A 133 1.72 -52.58 26.42
N ASP A 134 1.42 -51.34 26.78
CA ASP A 134 2.08 -50.61 27.87
C ASP A 134 3.58 -50.33 27.67
N ASP A 135 3.91 -49.39 26.79
CA ASP A 135 5.13 -48.59 26.86
C ASP A 135 4.78 -47.12 26.52
N GLY A 136 5.17 -46.19 27.41
CA GLY A 136 4.58 -44.84 27.48
C GLY A 136 5.14 -43.81 26.50
N ASN A 137 4.90 -43.99 25.20
CA ASN A 137 4.93 -42.89 24.24
C ASN A 137 3.57 -42.19 24.23
N THR A 138 3.56 -40.86 24.22
CA THR A 138 2.43 -40.12 23.65
C THR A 138 2.52 -40.27 22.14
N GLU A 139 1.68 -41.13 21.56
CA GLU A 139 1.45 -41.11 20.12
C GLU A 139 0.89 -39.73 19.75
N GLU A 140 1.45 -39.10 18.72
CA GLU A 140 0.94 -37.84 18.20
C GLU A 140 -0.47 -38.08 17.66
N VAL A 141 -1.47 -37.52 18.34
CA VAL A 141 -2.87 -37.62 17.91
C VAL A 141 -2.97 -36.88 16.58
N ALA A 142 -3.19 -37.62 15.49
CA ALA A 142 -3.23 -37.03 14.16
C ALA A 142 -4.32 -35.93 14.10
N ASP A 143 -3.97 -34.75 13.61
CA ASP A 143 -4.78 -33.52 13.75
C ASP A 143 -6.21 -33.66 13.20
N ASN A 144 -6.41 -34.56 12.22
CA ASN A 144 -7.69 -34.82 11.57
C ASN A 144 -8.54 -35.92 12.24
N ALA A 145 -8.14 -36.44 13.41
CA ALA A 145 -8.91 -37.44 14.12
C ALA A 145 -10.22 -36.88 14.70
N VAL A 146 -11.24 -37.72 14.79
CA VAL A 146 -12.56 -37.38 15.33
C VAL A 146 -12.98 -38.40 16.38
N TYR A 147 -13.26 -37.94 17.60
CA TYR A 147 -13.95 -38.76 18.60
C TYR A 147 -15.46 -38.62 18.42
N VAL A 148 -16.20 -39.73 18.45
CA VAL A 148 -17.67 -39.77 18.41
C VAL A 148 -18.17 -40.76 19.48
N ASP A 149 -19.08 -40.32 20.35
CA ASP A 149 -19.65 -41.12 21.46
C ASP A 149 -18.57 -41.72 22.40
N GLY A 150 -17.41 -41.04 22.50
CA GLY A 150 -16.24 -41.49 23.26
C GLY A 150 -15.33 -42.50 22.55
N VAL A 151 -15.61 -42.85 21.29
CA VAL A 151 -14.77 -43.72 20.44
C VAL A 151 -13.89 -42.85 19.54
N TYR A 152 -12.60 -43.14 19.48
CA TYR A 152 -11.62 -42.49 18.59
C TYR A 152 -11.72 -43.03 17.16
N HIS A 153 -11.70 -42.14 16.17
CA HIS A 153 -11.66 -42.50 14.76
C HIS A 153 -10.65 -41.63 13.99
N ASP A 154 -9.65 -42.31 13.42
CA ASP A 154 -8.62 -41.81 12.49
C ASP A 154 -8.83 -42.37 11.06
N GLU A 155 -9.48 -43.53 10.93
CA GLU A 155 -9.95 -44.08 9.66
C GLU A 155 -11.45 -43.78 9.39
N ALA A 156 -11.81 -43.70 8.11
CA ALA A 156 -13.19 -43.54 7.66
C ALA A 156 -14.08 -44.75 8.03
N PHE A 157 -15.27 -44.50 8.59
CA PHE A 157 -16.22 -45.54 9.00
C PHE A 157 -17.68 -45.22 8.62
N ASP A 158 -18.53 -46.23 8.60
CA ASP A 158 -19.98 -46.12 8.31
C ASP A 158 -20.73 -47.20 9.10
N ASP A 159 -21.56 -46.81 10.08
CA ASP A 159 -22.45 -47.72 10.81
C ASP A 159 -23.89 -47.75 10.26
N GLY A 160 -24.18 -46.90 9.26
CA GLY A 160 -25.50 -46.68 8.66
C GLY A 160 -26.33 -45.56 9.30
N SER A 161 -25.88 -44.99 10.42
CA SER A 161 -26.44 -43.80 11.07
C SER A 161 -25.39 -42.72 11.31
N VAL A 162 -24.16 -43.11 11.65
CA VAL A 162 -22.97 -42.24 11.69
C VAL A 162 -22.02 -42.70 10.59
N LYS A 163 -21.47 -41.73 9.86
CA LYS A 163 -20.47 -41.99 8.82
C LYS A 163 -19.40 -40.90 8.81
N LEU A 164 -18.13 -41.29 9.01
CA LEU A 164 -16.98 -40.41 8.87
C LEU A 164 -16.30 -40.66 7.52
N GLU A 165 -16.11 -39.60 6.75
CA GLU A 165 -15.34 -39.60 5.49
C GLU A 165 -14.26 -38.52 5.56
N TYR A 166 -13.17 -38.70 4.82
CA TYR A 166 -12.10 -37.71 4.70
C TYR A 166 -12.07 -37.12 3.29
N GLY A 167 -11.85 -35.81 3.18
CA GLY A 167 -11.73 -35.09 1.91
C GLY A 167 -10.42 -35.39 1.16
N GLU A 168 -10.30 -34.92 -0.08
CA GLU A 168 -9.03 -34.96 -0.84
C GLU A 168 -7.95 -34.05 -0.20
N ASP A 169 -8.37 -33.12 0.66
CA ASP A 169 -7.56 -32.25 1.53
C ASP A 169 -7.28 -32.86 2.92
N GLY A 170 -7.75 -34.08 3.18
CA GLY A 170 -7.60 -34.76 4.47
C GLY A 170 -8.55 -34.31 5.57
N LYS A 171 -9.48 -33.38 5.32
CA LYS A 171 -10.38 -32.86 6.37
C LYS A 171 -11.55 -33.82 6.65
N PRO A 172 -11.92 -34.05 7.93
CA PRO A 172 -13.03 -34.93 8.27
C PRO A 172 -14.40 -34.34 7.95
N THR A 173 -15.28 -35.20 7.43
CA THR A 173 -16.70 -34.96 7.20
C THR A 173 -17.53 -36.04 7.91
N LEU A 174 -18.20 -35.66 8.98
CA LEU A 174 -19.08 -36.52 9.78
C LEU A 174 -20.54 -36.35 9.34
N THR A 175 -21.11 -37.37 8.69
CA THR A 175 -22.53 -37.40 8.34
C THR A 175 -23.34 -38.11 9.44
N LEU A 176 -24.38 -37.44 9.94
CA LEU A 176 -25.35 -37.95 10.90
C LEU A 176 -26.70 -38.17 10.20
N THR A 177 -27.31 -39.34 10.37
CA THR A 177 -28.57 -39.74 9.72
C THR A 177 -29.52 -40.39 10.74
N ASP A 178 -30.53 -39.63 11.18
CA ASP A 178 -31.46 -40.00 12.27
C ASP A 178 -30.74 -40.51 13.55
N THR A 179 -29.53 -40.01 13.80
CA THR A 179 -28.62 -40.48 14.87
C THR A 179 -29.13 -40.07 16.25
N THR A 180 -28.89 -40.91 17.27
CA THR A 180 -28.95 -40.49 18.68
C THR A 180 -27.64 -40.84 19.37
N LEU A 181 -26.89 -39.82 19.80
CA LEU A 181 -25.67 -39.93 20.61
C LEU A 181 -25.97 -39.54 22.06
N THR A 182 -25.24 -40.08 23.02
CA THR A 182 -25.47 -39.78 24.46
C THR A 182 -24.17 -39.88 25.22
N GLN A 183 -23.73 -38.78 25.84
CA GLN A 183 -22.43 -38.71 26.50
C GLN A 183 -22.22 -39.92 27.44
N PRO A 184 -21.16 -40.72 27.23
CA PRO A 184 -20.87 -41.86 28.08
C PRO A 184 -20.56 -41.40 29.51
N SER A 185 -21.31 -41.90 30.49
CA SER A 185 -21.28 -41.47 31.90
C SER A 185 -19.97 -41.73 32.67
N GLU A 186 -18.93 -42.20 31.98
CA GLU A 186 -17.59 -42.47 32.52
C GLU A 186 -16.56 -41.43 32.05
N PHE A 187 -16.91 -40.54 31.10
CA PHE A 187 -16.08 -39.39 30.70
C PHE A 187 -16.16 -38.26 31.74
N THR A 188 -15.36 -38.36 32.79
CA THR A 188 -14.96 -37.18 33.57
C THR A 188 -14.03 -36.31 32.72
N ALA A 189 -14.31 -35.00 32.64
CA ALA A 189 -13.34 -34.04 32.12
C ALA A 189 -12.00 -34.16 32.89
N ASP A 190 -10.89 -33.89 32.22
CA ASP A 190 -9.56 -34.04 32.80
C ASP A 190 -9.21 -32.89 33.77
N GLU A 191 -8.08 -33.04 34.48
CA GLU A 191 -7.65 -32.04 35.49
C GLU A 191 -7.24 -30.69 34.86
N TYR A 192 -7.12 -30.65 33.52
CA TYR A 192 -6.82 -29.45 32.73
C TYR A 192 -8.07 -28.75 32.17
N GLY A 193 -9.27 -29.33 32.35
CA GLY A 193 -10.53 -28.72 31.92
C GLY A 193 -10.77 -28.77 30.41
N THR A 194 -10.11 -29.66 29.68
CA THR A 194 -10.47 -29.94 28.28
C THR A 194 -11.86 -30.59 28.27
N GLY A 195 -12.86 -29.82 27.83
CA GLY A 195 -14.26 -30.16 28.03
C GLY A 195 -14.64 -31.44 27.28
N ALA A 196 -14.96 -32.51 28.02
CA ALA A 196 -15.35 -33.78 27.41
C ALA A 196 -16.60 -33.58 26.52
N ALA A 197 -16.48 -33.95 25.25
CA ALA A 197 -17.50 -33.71 24.24
C ALA A 197 -18.00 -35.01 23.58
N VAL A 198 -19.24 -35.00 23.10
CA VAL A 198 -19.85 -36.17 22.42
C VAL A 198 -19.33 -36.31 20.98
N ILE A 199 -18.98 -35.18 20.35
CA ILE A 199 -18.18 -35.11 19.12
C ILE A 199 -16.99 -34.18 19.40
N HIS A 200 -15.77 -34.63 19.14
CA HIS A 200 -14.54 -33.84 19.29
C HIS A 200 -13.62 -34.02 18.09
N SER A 201 -13.05 -32.94 17.55
CA SER A 201 -11.94 -32.99 16.58
C SER A 201 -10.89 -31.93 16.91
N ALA A 202 -9.61 -32.25 16.68
CA ALA A 202 -8.50 -31.33 16.95
C ALA A 202 -8.36 -30.27 15.84
N GLY A 203 -8.46 -30.66 14.58
CA GLY A 203 -8.49 -29.78 13.41
C GLY A 203 -9.90 -29.35 12.99
N ASP A 204 -10.04 -28.99 11.70
CA ASP A 204 -11.31 -28.63 11.06
C ASP A 204 -12.30 -29.81 11.05
N LEU A 205 -13.61 -29.54 11.15
CA LEU A 205 -14.66 -30.55 11.04
C LEU A 205 -15.87 -30.06 10.23
N THR A 206 -16.30 -30.84 9.24
CA THR A 206 -17.61 -30.66 8.60
C THR A 206 -18.61 -31.67 9.15
N ILE A 207 -19.77 -31.22 9.63
CA ILE A 207 -20.90 -32.08 10.04
C ILE A 207 -22.03 -31.96 9.02
N ARG A 208 -22.51 -33.10 8.50
CA ARG A 208 -23.64 -33.15 7.56
C ARG A 208 -24.85 -33.81 8.21
N LEU A 209 -25.92 -33.06 8.39
CA LEU A 209 -27.16 -33.54 9.01
C LEU A 209 -28.12 -34.08 7.96
N LYS A 210 -28.73 -35.23 8.25
CA LYS A 210 -29.84 -35.84 7.50
C LYS A 210 -30.89 -36.34 8.47
N GLY A 211 -32.17 -36.10 8.18
CA GLY A 211 -33.24 -36.39 9.12
C GLY A 211 -33.03 -35.73 10.49
N THR A 212 -33.60 -36.28 11.55
CA THR A 212 -33.60 -35.66 12.89
C THR A 212 -32.60 -36.34 13.82
N ASN A 213 -31.46 -35.68 14.02
CA ASN A 213 -30.36 -36.15 14.85
C ASN A 213 -30.49 -35.59 16.27
N THR A 214 -29.99 -36.30 17.27
CA THR A 214 -30.05 -35.88 18.68
C THR A 214 -28.75 -36.20 19.41
N ILE A 215 -28.22 -35.23 20.16
CA ILE A 215 -27.13 -35.41 21.13
C ILE A 215 -27.70 -35.15 22.53
N THR A 216 -27.37 -36.02 23.48
CA THR A 216 -27.72 -35.86 24.91
C THR A 216 -26.44 -35.73 25.73
N VAL A 217 -26.37 -34.71 26.59
CA VAL A 217 -25.21 -34.40 27.44
C VAL A 217 -25.66 -34.44 28.90
N ASP A 218 -25.38 -35.55 29.59
CA ASP A 218 -25.76 -35.79 31.00
C ASP A 218 -24.54 -35.63 31.91
N GLY A 219 -24.21 -34.39 32.29
CA GLY A 219 -22.94 -34.01 32.91
C GLY A 219 -23.02 -33.36 34.29
N THR A 220 -21.88 -33.23 34.96
CA THR A 220 -21.72 -32.49 36.24
C THR A 220 -20.53 -31.51 36.26
N ALA A 221 -19.77 -31.44 35.17
CA ALA A 221 -18.64 -30.55 34.93
C ALA A 221 -18.71 -30.03 33.48
N MET A 222 -17.77 -29.17 33.07
CA MET A 222 -17.75 -28.53 31.75
C MET A 222 -17.72 -29.58 30.63
N THR A 223 -18.85 -29.76 29.95
CA THR A 223 -19.02 -30.73 28.87
C THR A 223 -19.74 -30.08 27.69
N ASN A 224 -19.17 -30.24 26.50
CA ASN A 224 -19.70 -29.69 25.27
C ASN A 224 -20.49 -30.78 24.54
N ALA A 225 -21.47 -30.44 23.70
CA ALA A 225 -22.04 -31.45 22.81
C ALA A 225 -21.08 -31.71 21.63
N ILE A 226 -20.49 -30.63 21.10
CA ILE A 226 -19.53 -30.63 19.99
C ILE A 226 -18.38 -29.68 20.31
N TYR A 227 -17.14 -30.13 20.14
CA TYR A 227 -15.93 -29.31 20.28
C TYR A 227 -14.99 -29.51 19.09
N VAL A 228 -14.46 -28.41 18.53
CA VAL A 228 -13.60 -28.42 17.34
C VAL A 228 -12.44 -27.45 17.54
N GLY A 229 -11.20 -27.92 17.47
CA GLY A 229 -9.98 -27.10 17.60
C GLY A 229 -9.61 -26.32 16.33
N GLY A 230 -10.17 -26.69 15.17
CA GLY A 230 -10.18 -25.88 13.94
C GLY A 230 -11.54 -25.23 13.66
N ASN A 231 -11.86 -25.08 12.38
CA ASN A 231 -13.11 -24.53 11.87
C ASN A 231 -14.22 -25.58 11.86
N LEU A 232 -15.44 -25.21 12.26
CA LEU A 232 -16.61 -26.09 12.26
C LEU A 232 -17.64 -25.64 11.21
N THR A 233 -18.02 -26.53 10.29
CA THR A 233 -19.10 -26.27 9.33
C THR A 233 -20.23 -27.30 9.48
N ILE A 234 -21.43 -26.86 9.88
CA ILE A 234 -22.63 -27.70 10.00
C ILE A 234 -23.56 -27.47 8.80
N ILE A 235 -23.84 -28.50 8.01
CA ILE A 235 -24.66 -28.43 6.79
C ILE A 235 -25.87 -29.35 6.91
N GLY A 236 -27.08 -28.83 6.75
CA GLY A 236 -28.29 -29.64 6.58
C GLY A 236 -28.48 -30.09 5.13
N ASP A 237 -28.85 -31.36 4.92
CA ASP A 237 -29.32 -31.81 3.60
C ASP A 237 -30.72 -31.21 3.34
N SER A 238 -30.76 -30.14 2.55
CA SER A 238 -31.98 -29.38 2.26
C SER A 238 -32.98 -30.10 1.35
N SER A 239 -32.67 -31.32 0.89
CA SER A 239 -33.55 -32.07 -0.02
C SER A 239 -34.81 -32.64 0.63
N ASP A 240 -34.84 -32.76 1.97
CA ASP A 240 -36.00 -33.26 2.73
C ASP A 240 -36.67 -32.22 3.65
N GLY A 241 -35.97 -31.15 4.04
CA GLY A 241 -36.48 -30.12 4.96
C GLY A 241 -36.65 -30.59 6.42
N THR A 242 -35.98 -31.67 6.80
CA THR A 242 -36.02 -32.30 8.13
C THR A 242 -34.65 -32.47 8.79
N SER A 243 -33.57 -32.12 8.08
CA SER A 243 -32.18 -32.09 8.54
C SER A 243 -31.97 -31.22 9.78
N ALA A 244 -32.06 -31.86 10.94
CA ALA A 244 -32.05 -31.23 12.25
C ALA A 244 -31.03 -31.88 13.19
N LEU A 245 -30.58 -31.10 14.17
CA LEU A 245 -29.73 -31.51 15.30
C LEU A 245 -30.32 -30.95 16.59
N ASN A 246 -30.88 -31.85 17.41
CA ASN A 246 -31.37 -31.53 18.74
C ASN A 246 -30.24 -31.74 19.76
N ILE A 247 -29.96 -30.77 20.62
CA ILE A 247 -28.99 -30.91 21.71
C ILE A 247 -29.74 -30.74 23.04
N ASN A 248 -29.73 -31.80 23.85
CA ASN A 248 -30.34 -31.82 25.18
C ASN A 248 -29.23 -31.93 26.23
N ALA A 249 -28.96 -30.85 26.96
CA ALA A 249 -27.94 -30.82 28.01
C ALA A 249 -28.61 -30.75 29.39
N ASN A 250 -28.46 -31.79 30.19
CA ASN A 250 -29.03 -31.88 31.54
C ASN A 250 -27.90 -31.71 32.56
N ASN A 251 -27.74 -30.51 33.13
CA ASN A 251 -26.73 -30.27 34.16
C ASN A 251 -27.36 -30.33 35.55
N THR A 252 -26.93 -31.31 36.35
CA THR A 252 -27.41 -31.51 37.73
C THR A 252 -26.50 -30.91 38.80
N SER A 253 -25.44 -30.18 38.42
CA SER A 253 -24.49 -29.55 39.34
C SER A 253 -24.63 -28.02 39.35
N ALA A 254 -24.74 -27.47 40.57
CA ALA A 254 -24.79 -26.02 40.81
C ALA A 254 -23.38 -25.36 40.75
N ASN A 255 -22.49 -25.88 39.91
CA ASN A 255 -21.16 -25.32 39.70
C ASN A 255 -21.23 -24.15 38.71
N ILE A 256 -20.53 -23.06 39.02
CA ILE A 256 -20.59 -21.76 38.33
C ILE A 256 -19.86 -21.70 36.97
N TYR A 257 -19.52 -22.85 36.37
CA TYR A 257 -18.72 -22.92 35.16
C TYR A 257 -19.56 -22.79 33.88
N SER A 258 -18.94 -22.28 32.82
CA SER A 258 -19.54 -22.18 31.48
C SER A 258 -19.87 -23.55 30.88
N PHE A 259 -21.00 -23.63 30.19
CA PHE A 259 -21.36 -24.76 29.33
C PHE A 259 -21.51 -24.26 27.88
N LEU A 260 -20.74 -24.82 26.95
CA LEU A 260 -20.74 -24.42 25.54
C LEU A 260 -21.28 -25.60 24.73
N LEU A 261 -22.51 -25.50 24.22
CA LEU A 261 -23.14 -26.64 23.54
C LEU A 261 -22.39 -27.00 22.26
N ILE A 262 -22.02 -25.99 21.47
CA ILE A 262 -21.09 -26.13 20.35
C ILE A 262 -19.99 -25.08 20.49
N LEU A 263 -18.72 -25.50 20.47
CA LEU A 263 -17.55 -24.63 20.46
C LEU A 263 -16.64 -24.95 19.27
N ALA A 264 -16.21 -23.91 18.55
CA ALA A 264 -15.09 -23.95 17.62
C ALA A 264 -13.98 -22.98 18.08
N ILE A 265 -12.70 -23.33 17.88
CA ILE A 265 -11.59 -22.38 18.04
C ILE A 265 -11.35 -21.59 16.74
N GLY A 266 -11.54 -22.23 15.58
CA GLY A 266 -11.69 -21.53 14.30
C GLY A 266 -13.10 -20.96 14.09
N ASP A 267 -13.40 -20.61 12.83
CA ASP A 267 -14.71 -20.10 12.42
C ASP A 267 -15.82 -21.15 12.57
N LEU A 268 -17.04 -20.70 12.85
CA LEU A 268 -18.23 -21.56 12.97
C LEU A 268 -19.28 -21.18 11.92
N SER A 269 -19.49 -22.06 10.95
CA SER A 269 -20.43 -21.91 9.83
C SER A 269 -21.62 -22.86 9.97
N THR A 270 -22.85 -22.37 9.78
CA THR A 270 -24.06 -23.21 9.73
C THR A 270 -24.89 -22.90 8.49
N GLN A 271 -25.21 -23.93 7.71
CA GLN A 271 -25.88 -23.80 6.41
C GLN A 271 -27.07 -24.76 6.30
N GLN A 272 -28.27 -24.22 6.03
CA GLN A 272 -29.49 -25.02 5.76
C GLN A 272 -29.86 -26.01 6.89
N ALA A 273 -29.38 -25.77 8.12
CA ALA A 273 -29.52 -26.66 9.27
C ALA A 273 -30.59 -26.17 10.25
N THR A 274 -31.31 -27.09 10.91
CA THR A 274 -32.16 -26.77 12.07
C THR A 274 -31.47 -27.23 13.35
N LEU A 275 -31.18 -26.31 14.26
CA LEU A 275 -30.56 -26.57 15.55
C LEU A 275 -31.59 -26.29 16.66
N ASP A 276 -31.92 -27.29 17.47
CA ASP A 276 -32.84 -27.14 18.61
C ASP A 276 -32.06 -27.46 19.90
N MET A 277 -31.86 -26.46 20.75
CA MET A 277 -30.92 -26.52 21.87
C MET A 277 -31.65 -26.26 23.19
N THR A 278 -31.81 -27.34 23.97
CA THR A 278 -32.42 -27.32 25.30
C THR A 278 -31.37 -27.59 26.37
N TYR A 279 -31.22 -26.66 27.31
CA TYR A 279 -30.51 -26.85 28.58
C TYR A 279 -31.53 -26.97 29.73
N ASP A 280 -31.39 -28.01 30.56
CA ASP A 280 -32.17 -28.22 31.78
C ASP A 280 -31.19 -28.28 32.97
N GLY A 281 -31.13 -27.20 33.74
CA GLY A 281 -30.20 -27.02 34.86
C GLY A 281 -30.44 -25.69 35.60
N ASP A 282 -29.84 -25.52 36.79
CA ASP A 282 -30.07 -24.34 37.65
C ASP A 282 -29.59 -23.02 36.99
N ASP A 283 -30.40 -21.96 37.10
CA ASP A 283 -30.38 -20.68 36.33
C ASP A 283 -29.06 -19.85 36.34
N TYR A 284 -28.02 -20.29 37.06
CA TYR A 284 -26.84 -19.44 37.34
C TYR A 284 -25.65 -19.63 36.39
N ALA A 285 -25.51 -20.79 35.75
CA ALA A 285 -24.39 -21.07 34.83
C ALA A 285 -24.52 -20.26 33.52
N PRO A 286 -23.43 -19.72 32.95
CA PRO A 286 -23.46 -19.14 31.61
C PRO A 286 -23.45 -20.26 30.56
N THR A 287 -24.60 -20.46 29.91
CA THR A 287 -24.83 -21.47 28.87
C THR A 287 -24.84 -20.83 27.49
N TYR A 288 -24.06 -21.36 26.56
CA TYR A 288 -23.84 -20.83 25.22
C TYR A 288 -24.33 -21.83 24.16
N ALA A 289 -25.10 -21.38 23.16
CA ALA A 289 -25.60 -22.24 22.08
C ALA A 289 -24.49 -22.55 21.06
N LEU A 290 -23.98 -21.49 20.41
CA LEU A 290 -22.88 -21.53 19.45
C LEU A 290 -21.79 -20.54 19.92
N ALA A 291 -20.57 -21.03 20.11
CA ALA A 291 -19.41 -20.23 20.46
C ALA A 291 -18.26 -20.44 19.46
N SER A 292 -17.56 -19.35 19.13
CA SER A 292 -16.39 -19.34 18.24
C SER A 292 -15.38 -18.30 18.70
N PHE A 293 -14.09 -18.66 18.70
CA PHE A 293 -13.00 -17.68 18.81
C PHE A 293 -12.70 -17.01 17.45
N GLY A 294 -13.08 -17.67 16.34
CA GLY A 294 -13.20 -17.06 15.02
C GLY A 294 -14.52 -16.30 14.80
N ASP A 295 -14.90 -16.17 13.55
CA ASP A 295 -16.17 -15.55 13.13
C ASP A 295 -17.32 -16.59 13.12
N ILE A 296 -18.56 -16.16 13.39
CA ILE A 296 -19.78 -16.99 13.25
C ILE A 296 -20.53 -16.61 11.97
N THR A 297 -20.88 -17.60 11.14
CA THR A 297 -21.77 -17.43 9.97
C THR A 297 -22.97 -18.37 10.04
N MET A 298 -24.18 -17.82 9.93
CA MET A 298 -25.45 -18.55 9.94
C MET A 298 -26.27 -18.21 8.70
N ALA A 299 -26.41 -19.15 7.76
CA ALA A 299 -27.01 -18.92 6.45
C ALA A 299 -28.14 -19.93 6.15
N ASN A 300 -29.35 -19.44 5.90
CA ASN A 300 -30.55 -20.27 5.64
C ASN A 300 -30.85 -21.31 6.76
N SER A 301 -30.41 -21.05 7.99
CA SER A 301 -30.47 -21.99 9.12
C SER A 301 -31.52 -21.56 10.16
N THR A 302 -31.86 -22.46 11.09
CA THR A 302 -32.72 -22.16 12.26
C THR A 302 -32.00 -22.54 13.54
N LEU A 303 -32.08 -21.69 14.57
CA LEU A 303 -31.61 -21.93 15.93
C LEU A 303 -32.77 -21.66 16.90
N ALA A 304 -33.23 -22.70 17.59
CA ALA A 304 -34.15 -22.60 18.70
C ALA A 304 -33.40 -22.84 20.02
N GLY A 305 -33.59 -21.94 20.98
CA GLY A 305 -32.96 -22.00 22.30
C GLY A 305 -33.99 -22.15 23.43
N LYS A 306 -33.67 -22.99 24.42
CA LYS A 306 -34.45 -23.18 25.64
C LYS A 306 -33.51 -23.37 26.84
N GLY A 307 -33.74 -22.63 27.92
CA GLY A 307 -32.86 -22.62 29.10
C GLY A 307 -31.43 -22.08 28.84
N LEU A 308 -31.19 -21.49 27.67
CA LEU A 308 -29.89 -20.92 27.31
C LEU A 308 -29.73 -19.51 27.87
N ARG A 309 -28.49 -19.09 28.10
CA ARG A 309 -28.15 -17.73 28.53
C ARG A 309 -27.59 -16.89 27.39
N PHE A 310 -26.86 -17.50 26.46
CA PHE A 310 -26.26 -16.87 25.30
C PHE A 310 -26.56 -17.69 24.05
N GLY A 311 -27.02 -17.02 22.99
CA GLY A 311 -27.25 -17.62 21.68
C GLY A 311 -25.94 -17.85 20.91
N LEU A 312 -25.55 -16.85 20.12
CA LEU A 312 -24.29 -16.78 19.38
C LEU A 312 -23.26 -15.96 20.16
N VAL A 313 -22.03 -16.45 20.30
CA VAL A 313 -20.89 -15.68 20.82
C VAL A 313 -19.67 -15.87 19.92
N ALA A 314 -19.25 -14.79 19.27
CA ALA A 314 -18.05 -14.75 18.44
C ALA A 314 -17.03 -13.79 19.06
N GLU A 315 -15.78 -14.25 19.26
CA GLU A 315 -14.68 -13.30 19.44
C GLU A 315 -14.33 -12.59 18.13
N GLY A 316 -14.62 -13.25 17.00
CA GLY A 316 -14.71 -12.64 15.69
C GLY A 316 -15.92 -11.74 15.45
N GLY A 317 -16.32 -11.67 14.19
CA GLY A 317 -17.59 -11.10 13.74
C GLY A 317 -18.73 -12.14 13.75
N ALA A 318 -19.97 -11.69 13.58
CA ALA A 318 -21.13 -12.57 13.51
C ALA A 318 -22.08 -12.17 12.37
N THR A 319 -22.29 -13.05 11.40
CA THR A 319 -23.17 -12.83 10.23
C THR A 319 -24.34 -13.79 10.24
N VAL A 320 -25.57 -13.26 10.19
CA VAL A 320 -26.83 -14.00 10.15
C VAL A 320 -27.61 -13.59 8.90
N THR A 321 -27.84 -14.53 7.99
CA THR A 321 -28.50 -14.27 6.69
C THR A 321 -29.58 -15.30 6.40
N ASP A 322 -30.77 -14.84 6.00
CA ASP A 322 -31.97 -15.66 5.74
C ASP A 322 -32.27 -16.71 6.84
N SER A 323 -31.94 -16.41 8.09
CA SER A 323 -31.90 -17.39 9.19
C SER A 323 -32.83 -17.04 10.34
N THR A 324 -33.34 -18.05 11.04
CA THR A 324 -34.30 -17.89 12.14
C THR A 324 -33.64 -18.18 13.50
N LEU A 325 -33.72 -17.25 14.46
CA LEU A 325 -33.20 -17.39 15.82
C LEU A 325 -34.33 -17.14 16.82
N THR A 326 -34.59 -18.07 17.73
CA THR A 326 -35.73 -17.97 18.65
C THR A 326 -35.42 -18.46 20.07
N SER A 327 -35.94 -17.79 21.11
CA SER A 327 -36.12 -18.42 22.43
C SER A 327 -37.53 -18.99 22.58
N THR A 328 -37.64 -20.24 23.02
CA THR A 328 -38.94 -20.95 23.12
C THR A 328 -39.46 -21.08 24.55
N ASP A 329 -38.57 -21.16 25.55
CA ASP A 329 -38.86 -21.00 26.98
C ASP A 329 -37.56 -20.58 27.69
N GLY A 330 -37.49 -19.37 28.26
CA GLY A 330 -36.37 -18.95 29.13
C GLY A 330 -35.91 -17.50 28.97
N GLU A 331 -35.13 -17.03 29.94
CA GLU A 331 -34.50 -15.71 29.98
C GLU A 331 -33.04 -15.79 29.46
N MET A 332 -32.82 -15.53 28.17
CA MET A 332 -31.46 -15.39 27.61
C MET A 332 -30.87 -14.03 27.96
N SER A 333 -29.63 -13.96 28.46
CA SER A 333 -28.92 -12.68 28.65
C SER A 333 -28.49 -12.01 27.34
N SER A 334 -28.26 -12.78 26.25
CA SER A 334 -28.07 -12.24 24.90
C SER A 334 -28.35 -13.31 23.83
N MET A 335 -28.84 -12.92 22.65
CA MET A 335 -28.94 -13.83 21.49
C MET A 335 -27.71 -13.73 20.57
N LEU A 336 -27.02 -12.59 20.52
CA LEU A 336 -25.84 -12.42 19.67
C LEU A 336 -24.85 -11.46 20.34
N LEU A 337 -23.62 -11.93 20.54
CA LEU A 337 -22.48 -11.15 21.03
C LEU A 337 -21.29 -11.33 20.08
N ALA A 338 -20.78 -10.24 19.51
CA ALA A 338 -19.58 -10.21 18.68
C ALA A 338 -18.55 -9.21 19.22
N THR A 339 -17.25 -9.54 19.22
CA THR A 339 -16.19 -8.57 19.60
C THR A 339 -15.62 -7.79 18.41
N LYS A 340 -15.89 -8.23 17.18
CA LYS A 340 -15.82 -7.41 15.96
C LYS A 340 -17.22 -6.97 15.54
N ASP A 341 -17.47 -6.86 14.24
CA ASP A 341 -18.74 -6.43 13.66
C ASP A 341 -19.82 -7.54 13.64
N ALA A 342 -21.09 -7.16 13.75
CA ALA A 342 -22.23 -8.06 13.64
C ALA A 342 -23.18 -7.61 12.52
N THR A 343 -23.68 -8.56 11.72
CA THR A 343 -24.62 -8.30 10.63
C THR A 343 -25.80 -9.27 10.69
N ILE A 344 -27.03 -8.73 10.63
CA ILE A 344 -28.26 -9.51 10.48
C ILE A 344 -28.98 -9.03 9.22
N ALA A 345 -29.07 -9.89 8.20
CA ALA A 345 -29.44 -9.52 6.85
C ALA A 345 -30.47 -10.47 6.20
N GLY A 346 -31.06 -10.03 5.09
CA GLY A 346 -32.00 -10.83 4.29
C GLY A 346 -33.31 -11.10 5.04
N ASN A 347 -33.93 -12.26 4.80
CA ASN A 347 -35.21 -12.65 5.40
C ASN A 347 -35.07 -13.15 6.86
N SER A 348 -33.98 -12.81 7.54
CA SER A 348 -33.68 -13.28 8.89
C SER A 348 -34.75 -12.88 9.90
N THR A 349 -35.08 -13.81 10.79
CA THR A 349 -36.10 -13.64 11.83
C THR A 349 -35.50 -13.90 13.19
N VAL A 350 -35.47 -12.90 14.08
CA VAL A 350 -35.00 -13.03 15.47
C VAL A 350 -36.17 -12.76 16.40
N ASP A 351 -36.66 -13.76 17.13
CA ASP A 351 -37.79 -13.61 18.07
C ASP A 351 -37.35 -14.06 19.47
N VAL A 352 -37.08 -13.07 20.33
CA VAL A 352 -36.28 -13.26 21.55
C VAL A 352 -36.95 -12.58 22.74
N THR A 353 -37.41 -13.40 23.68
CA THR A 353 -37.60 -12.96 25.07
C THR A 353 -36.26 -13.05 25.79
N TYR A 354 -35.83 -11.95 26.44
CA TYR A 354 -34.51 -11.83 27.07
C TYR A 354 -34.54 -11.43 28.56
N ALA A 355 -33.45 -11.75 29.25
CA ALA A 355 -33.29 -11.75 30.69
C ALA A 355 -33.09 -10.37 31.31
N GLN A 356 -33.34 -10.28 32.62
CA GLN A 356 -32.69 -9.25 33.44
C GLN A 356 -31.19 -9.59 33.62
N GLY A 357 -30.32 -9.01 32.80
CA GLY A 357 -28.87 -9.30 32.80
C GLY A 357 -28.01 -8.15 32.30
N ARG A 358 -26.69 -8.20 32.55
CA ARG A 358 -25.72 -7.13 32.23
C ARG A 358 -25.50 -6.85 30.73
N TRP A 359 -26.18 -7.54 29.84
CA TRP A 359 -25.89 -7.60 28.41
C TRP A 359 -27.12 -7.20 27.59
N SER A 360 -26.91 -6.71 26.37
CA SER A 360 -28.00 -6.46 25.43
C SER A 360 -28.40 -7.73 24.69
N ALA A 361 -29.66 -7.79 24.24
CA ALA A 361 -30.15 -8.93 23.48
C ALA A 361 -29.39 -9.14 22.15
N ILE A 362 -28.85 -8.08 21.56
CA ILE A 362 -27.88 -8.12 20.44
C ILE A 362 -26.75 -7.12 20.75
N HIS A 363 -25.48 -7.53 20.59
CA HIS A 363 -24.28 -6.73 20.90
C HIS A 363 -23.17 -6.94 19.86
N SER A 364 -22.60 -5.83 19.37
CA SER A 364 -21.28 -5.78 18.74
C SER A 364 -20.40 -4.77 19.47
N ARG A 365 -19.10 -5.06 19.66
CA ARG A 365 -18.14 -4.04 20.14
C ARG A 365 -17.76 -3.00 19.08
N LYS A 366 -18.07 -3.23 17.80
CA LYS A 366 -17.79 -2.30 16.67
C LYS A 366 -19.09 -1.89 15.96
N THR A 367 -19.32 -2.40 14.75
CA THR A 367 -20.52 -2.12 13.95
C THR A 367 -21.59 -3.18 14.17
N LEU A 368 -22.84 -2.75 14.43
CA LEU A 368 -24.02 -3.60 14.31
C LEU A 368 -24.81 -3.17 13.08
N THR A 369 -24.91 -4.04 12.08
CA THR A 369 -25.66 -3.82 10.83
C THR A 369 -26.91 -4.68 10.82
N ILE A 370 -28.07 -4.08 10.52
CA ILE A 370 -29.36 -4.78 10.44
C ILE A 370 -30.04 -4.40 9.11
N ASP A 371 -30.03 -5.28 8.12
CA ASP A 371 -30.63 -5.07 6.77
C ASP A 371 -31.67 -6.16 6.46
N LEU A 372 -32.86 -6.02 7.05
CA LEU A 372 -33.95 -6.98 6.96
C LEU A 372 -34.72 -6.80 5.65
N GLN A 373 -34.79 -7.85 4.85
CA GLN A 373 -35.45 -7.85 3.54
C GLN A 373 -36.65 -8.80 3.53
N GLY A 374 -37.60 -8.58 2.61
CA GLY A 374 -38.72 -9.49 2.36
C GLY A 374 -39.62 -9.75 3.59
N SER A 375 -39.45 -10.90 4.24
CA SER A 375 -40.18 -11.26 5.47
C SER A 375 -39.36 -11.11 6.76
N GLY A 376 -38.14 -10.57 6.69
CA GLY A 376 -37.25 -10.43 7.84
C GLY A 376 -37.82 -9.56 8.96
N SER A 377 -37.55 -9.95 10.21
CA SER A 377 -38.01 -9.22 11.40
C SER A 377 -37.15 -9.50 12.62
N ILE A 378 -37.02 -8.53 13.53
CA ILE A 378 -36.38 -8.70 14.82
C ILE A 378 -37.36 -8.23 15.89
N HIS A 379 -37.75 -9.12 16.80
CA HIS A 379 -38.60 -8.85 17.95
C HIS A 379 -37.82 -9.21 19.21
N LEU A 380 -37.40 -8.20 19.97
CA LEU A 380 -36.68 -8.36 21.23
C LEU A 380 -37.59 -7.84 22.34
N GLN A 381 -37.98 -8.72 23.25
CA GLN A 381 -38.86 -8.43 24.37
C GLN A 381 -38.13 -8.67 25.70
N GLU A 382 -38.15 -7.68 26.58
CA GLU A 382 -37.63 -7.79 27.94
C GLU A 382 -38.61 -8.62 28.80
N ALA A 383 -38.13 -9.63 29.52
CA ALA A 383 -38.97 -10.51 30.35
C ALA A 383 -39.48 -9.83 31.65
N GLY A 384 -38.79 -8.79 32.11
CA GLY A 384 -38.99 -8.13 33.40
C GLY A 384 -39.68 -6.76 33.34
N SER A 385 -39.73 -6.07 34.48
CA SER A 385 -40.31 -4.71 34.61
C SER A 385 -39.35 -3.65 35.15
N ASP A 386 -38.10 -4.01 35.46
CA ASP A 386 -37.10 -3.09 35.98
C ASP A 386 -36.25 -2.54 34.82
N THR A 387 -36.66 -1.38 34.32
CA THR A 387 -36.08 -0.71 33.15
C THR A 387 -34.60 -0.37 33.36
N GLY A 388 -33.70 -0.99 32.57
CA GLY A 388 -32.27 -0.67 32.63
C GLY A 388 -31.37 -1.23 31.53
N TRP A 389 -31.90 -1.95 30.53
CA TRP A 389 -31.08 -2.73 29.58
C TRP A 389 -31.40 -2.44 28.12
N TYR A 390 -30.37 -2.46 27.29
CA TYR A 390 -30.44 -2.14 25.86
C TYR A 390 -30.92 -3.36 25.05
N ALA A 391 -31.88 -3.19 24.14
CA ALA A 391 -32.24 -4.27 23.22
C ALA A 391 -31.13 -4.51 22.17
N LEU A 392 -30.53 -3.43 21.66
CA LEU A 392 -29.42 -3.44 20.70
C LEU A 392 -28.25 -2.64 21.27
N LEU A 393 -27.01 -3.04 20.98
CA LEU A 393 -25.81 -2.28 21.37
C LEU A 393 -24.69 -2.43 20.33
N ALA A 394 -24.10 -1.31 19.94
CA ALA A 394 -22.92 -1.25 19.07
C ALA A 394 -21.88 -0.31 19.69
N GLY A 395 -20.64 -0.79 19.89
CA GLY A 395 -19.60 0.03 20.52
C GLY A 395 -19.19 1.26 19.70
N GLU A 396 -19.18 1.15 18.37
CA GLU A 396 -18.77 2.24 17.47
C GLU A 396 -19.93 2.76 16.60
N ARG A 397 -20.70 1.88 15.95
CA ARG A 397 -21.68 2.27 14.92
C ARG A 397 -22.88 1.33 14.86
N LEU A 398 -24.09 1.86 15.02
CA LEU A 398 -25.33 1.14 14.68
C LEU A 398 -25.78 1.55 13.28
N VAL A 399 -26.04 0.58 12.40
CA VAL A 399 -26.54 0.77 11.04
C VAL A 399 -27.85 -0.01 10.87
N LEU A 400 -28.94 0.69 10.63
CA LEU A 400 -30.13 0.09 10.04
C LEU A 400 -30.01 0.26 8.52
N GLY A 401 -30.00 -0.85 7.78
CA GLY A 401 -30.10 -0.83 6.32
C GLY A 401 -31.46 -0.28 5.89
N ALA A 402 -31.56 0.25 4.66
CA ALA A 402 -32.74 0.98 4.20
C ALA A 402 -34.03 0.14 4.17
N HIS A 403 -33.90 -1.18 4.17
CA HIS A 403 -35.04 -2.09 4.28
C HIS A 403 -35.50 -2.31 5.73
N THR A 404 -34.77 -1.88 6.76
CA THR A 404 -35.12 -2.09 8.17
C THR A 404 -35.88 -0.90 8.77
N ALA A 405 -37.18 -1.07 9.02
CA ALA A 405 -38.01 -0.10 9.75
C ALA A 405 -38.13 -0.43 11.25
N VAL A 406 -38.05 0.60 12.11
CA VAL A 406 -38.38 0.49 13.55
C VAL A 406 -39.89 0.67 13.73
N ASN A 407 -40.60 -0.42 14.05
CA ASN A 407 -42.06 -0.43 14.15
C ASN A 407 -42.57 -0.20 15.58
N ASP A 408 -41.82 -0.61 16.59
CA ASP A 408 -42.14 -0.43 18.02
C ASP A 408 -40.82 -0.30 18.82
N PRO A 409 -40.63 0.71 19.68
CA PRO A 409 -41.47 1.90 19.84
C PRO A 409 -41.41 2.80 18.60
N ALA A 410 -42.57 3.19 18.10
CA ALA A 410 -42.68 4.02 16.90
C ALA A 410 -42.09 5.42 17.13
N GLY A 411 -41.10 5.78 16.30
CA GLY A 411 -40.38 7.06 16.39
C GLY A 411 -39.08 7.02 17.19
N ALA A 412 -38.56 5.83 17.53
CA ALA A 412 -37.20 5.69 18.02
C ALA A 412 -36.14 6.08 16.95
N SER A 413 -34.99 6.55 17.42
CA SER A 413 -33.86 7.00 16.59
C SER A 413 -32.54 6.37 17.05
N ILE A 414 -31.58 6.23 16.15
CA ILE A 414 -30.21 5.81 16.51
C ILE A 414 -29.55 6.93 17.33
N GLY A 415 -28.87 6.60 18.43
CA GLY A 415 -28.14 7.55 19.26
C GLY A 415 -27.20 6.90 20.28
N ARG A 416 -26.38 7.71 20.96
CA ARG A 416 -25.43 7.26 22.00
C ARG A 416 -26.07 7.19 23.38
N VAL A 417 -25.50 6.38 24.26
CA VAL A 417 -25.85 6.35 25.70
C VAL A 417 -24.67 6.82 26.55
N GLU A 418 -24.84 7.93 27.27
CA GLU A 418 -23.79 8.54 28.11
C GLU A 418 -23.47 7.75 29.40
N ASP A 419 -24.41 6.96 29.91
CA ASP A 419 -24.28 6.24 31.20
C ASP A 419 -23.47 4.92 31.11
N TYR A 420 -22.87 4.59 29.95
CA TYR A 420 -22.09 3.36 29.73
C TYR A 420 -20.63 3.67 29.37
N ARG A 421 -19.67 2.92 29.93
CA ARG A 421 -18.21 3.22 29.89
C ARG A 421 -17.61 3.48 28.49
N ALA A 422 -18.29 3.09 27.41
CA ALA A 422 -17.82 3.20 26.02
C ALA A 422 -18.62 4.20 25.14
N ASN A 423 -19.65 4.89 25.67
CA ASN A 423 -20.60 5.70 24.88
C ASN A 423 -21.19 5.00 23.63
N PRO A 424 -21.70 3.75 23.78
CA PRO A 424 -22.15 2.92 22.66
C PRO A 424 -23.42 3.47 22.00
N MET A 425 -23.59 3.09 20.73
CA MET A 425 -24.77 3.38 19.91
C MET A 425 -25.89 2.36 20.18
N THR A 426 -27.12 2.82 20.28
CA THR A 426 -28.34 2.02 20.44
C THR A 426 -29.53 2.71 19.76
N LEU A 427 -30.75 2.20 19.95
CA LEU A 427 -31.99 2.91 19.65
C LEU A 427 -32.48 3.63 20.90
N LEU A 428 -32.73 4.93 20.78
CA LEU A 428 -33.32 5.79 21.80
C LEU A 428 -34.80 6.02 21.50
N ASP A 429 -35.63 6.10 22.54
CA ASP A 429 -37.04 6.50 22.44
C ASP A 429 -37.19 8.02 22.26
N ALA A 430 -38.44 8.49 22.09
CA ALA A 430 -38.74 9.90 21.85
C ALA A 430 -38.49 10.83 23.06
N ASP A 431 -38.21 10.28 24.25
CA ASP A 431 -37.77 11.01 25.45
C ASP A 431 -36.24 10.91 25.67
N GLY A 432 -35.52 10.21 24.78
CA GLY A 432 -34.05 10.06 24.79
C GLY A 432 -33.53 8.83 25.55
N ASN A 433 -34.38 7.94 26.03
CA ASN A 433 -33.98 6.77 26.81
C ASN A 433 -33.68 5.57 25.91
N ALA A 434 -32.76 4.70 26.30
CA ALA A 434 -32.51 3.46 25.56
C ALA A 434 -33.74 2.53 25.50
N VAL A 435 -33.98 1.96 24.33
CA VAL A 435 -35.08 1.03 24.06
C VAL A 435 -34.73 -0.38 24.55
N SER A 436 -35.51 -0.92 25.50
CA SER A 436 -35.40 -2.32 25.97
C SER A 436 -36.36 -3.30 25.29
N ASN A 437 -37.31 -2.81 24.50
CA ASN A 437 -38.26 -3.65 23.76
C ASN A 437 -38.35 -3.11 22.34
N VAL A 438 -37.86 -3.86 21.34
CA VAL A 438 -37.83 -3.38 19.94
C VAL A 438 -38.49 -4.38 18.98
N THR A 439 -39.27 -3.85 18.04
CA THR A 439 -39.72 -4.58 16.85
C THR A 439 -39.19 -3.88 15.61
N LEU A 440 -38.21 -4.50 14.94
CA LEU A 440 -37.75 -4.13 13.61
C LEU A 440 -38.40 -5.04 12.56
N LYS A 441 -38.66 -4.53 11.36
CA LYS A 441 -39.17 -5.33 10.23
C LYS A 441 -38.57 -4.88 8.91
N ALA A 442 -38.53 -5.80 7.95
CA ALA A 442 -38.43 -5.47 6.54
C ALA A 442 -39.56 -4.49 6.15
N SER A 443 -39.19 -3.43 5.42
CA SER A 443 -40.08 -2.49 4.77
C SER A 443 -40.82 -3.20 3.64
N GLU A 444 -42.14 -3.03 3.56
CA GLU A 444 -42.95 -3.61 2.47
C GLU A 444 -42.74 -2.90 1.11
N GLU A 445 -41.98 -1.79 1.08
CA GLU A 445 -41.62 -1.08 -0.15
C GLU A 445 -40.08 -0.94 -0.26
N GLU A 446 -39.50 -1.54 -1.31
CA GLU A 446 -38.19 -1.15 -1.82
C GLU A 446 -38.33 0.22 -2.49
N THR A 447 -37.78 1.26 -1.87
CA THR A 447 -37.56 2.55 -2.52
C THR A 447 -36.14 3.00 -2.27
N GLU A 448 -35.45 3.42 -3.34
CA GLU A 448 -34.20 4.19 -3.23
C GLU A 448 -34.40 5.37 -2.26
N PRO A 449 -33.36 5.79 -1.51
CA PRO A 449 -33.52 6.85 -0.52
C PRO A 449 -34.08 8.12 -1.18
N LEU A 450 -35.28 8.50 -0.74
CA LEU A 450 -36.10 9.49 -1.43
C LEU A 450 -35.44 10.88 -1.44
N VAL A 451 -35.69 11.65 -2.49
CA VAL A 451 -35.31 13.07 -2.53
C VAL A 451 -35.96 13.80 -1.35
N GLY A 452 -35.14 14.39 -0.48
CA GLY A 452 -35.52 14.95 0.81
C GLY A 452 -35.08 14.12 2.04
N THR A 453 -34.51 12.92 1.86
CA THR A 453 -33.87 12.15 2.95
C THR A 453 -32.60 12.86 3.42
N THR A 454 -32.45 13.03 4.74
CA THR A 454 -31.21 13.45 5.40
C THR A 454 -30.35 12.25 5.81
N PHE A 455 -29.03 12.42 5.79
CA PHE A 455 -28.07 11.45 6.32
C PHE A 455 -26.81 12.15 6.86
N MET A 456 -26.09 11.46 7.75
CA MET A 456 -24.86 11.97 8.38
C MET A 456 -23.62 11.34 7.73
N TYR A 457 -22.62 12.15 7.39
CA TYR A 457 -21.32 11.69 6.88
C TYR A 457 -20.21 12.64 7.34
N GLU A 458 -19.12 12.12 7.92
CA GLU A 458 -17.93 12.90 8.33
C GLU A 458 -18.26 14.16 9.20
N GLY A 459 -19.21 14.02 10.12
CA GLY A 459 -19.67 15.10 11.00
C GLY A 459 -20.68 16.08 10.37
N PHE A 460 -21.10 15.86 9.12
CA PHE A 460 -22.00 16.76 8.39
C PHE A 460 -23.36 16.12 8.08
N GLU A 461 -24.43 16.92 8.09
CA GLU A 461 -25.78 16.51 7.65
C GLU A 461 -25.97 16.89 6.17
N TYR A 462 -26.28 15.90 5.33
CA TYR A 462 -26.58 16.08 3.91
C TYR A 462 -28.03 15.69 3.62
N THR A 463 -28.73 16.49 2.83
CA THR A 463 -30.05 16.16 2.27
C THR A 463 -29.92 15.77 0.79
N ILE A 464 -30.46 14.61 0.40
CA ILE A 464 -30.51 14.17 -1.00
C ILE A 464 -31.43 15.09 -1.81
N THR A 465 -30.90 15.71 -2.86
CA THR A 465 -31.63 16.60 -3.79
C THR A 465 -31.95 15.94 -5.13
N ASN A 466 -31.18 14.91 -5.52
CA ASN A 466 -31.48 14.05 -6.66
C ASN A 466 -30.92 12.64 -6.42
N ASN A 467 -31.56 11.61 -6.97
CA ASN A 467 -31.14 10.21 -6.86
C ASN A 467 -31.27 9.49 -8.22
N ASP A 468 -30.87 10.15 -9.31
CA ASP A 468 -30.76 9.51 -10.63
C ASP A 468 -29.68 8.40 -10.58
N GLU A 469 -29.94 7.28 -11.27
CA GLU A 469 -29.20 6.01 -11.19
C GLU A 469 -27.67 6.14 -11.33
N ASP A 470 -27.19 7.05 -12.20
CA ASP A 470 -25.76 7.20 -12.53
C ASP A 470 -24.97 8.09 -11.57
N ASN A 471 -25.58 9.09 -10.90
CA ASN A 471 -24.92 10.05 -10.01
C ASN A 471 -25.99 10.80 -9.18
N GLY A 472 -26.07 10.53 -7.87
CA GLY A 472 -26.93 11.29 -6.95
C GLY A 472 -26.39 12.70 -6.69
N THR A 473 -27.25 13.62 -6.24
CA THR A 473 -26.83 14.93 -5.74
C THR A 473 -27.37 15.19 -4.34
N ALA A 474 -26.58 15.89 -3.53
CA ALA A 474 -26.96 16.31 -2.19
C ALA A 474 -26.78 17.82 -1.98
N THR A 475 -27.38 18.32 -0.90
CA THR A 475 -27.13 19.64 -0.33
C THR A 475 -26.63 19.45 1.10
N LEU A 476 -25.54 20.11 1.46
CA LEU A 476 -25.08 20.17 2.85
C LEU A 476 -26.08 21.04 3.65
N THR A 477 -26.84 20.43 4.57
CA THR A 477 -27.93 21.11 5.28
C THR A 477 -27.60 21.51 6.72
N GLY A 478 -26.68 20.78 7.37
CA GLY A 478 -26.29 21.03 8.76
C GLY A 478 -24.97 20.37 9.15
N VAL A 479 -24.74 20.32 10.47
CA VAL A 479 -23.61 19.64 11.12
C VAL A 479 -24.13 18.71 12.20
N ASP A 480 -23.36 17.66 12.49
CA ASP A 480 -23.42 16.95 13.75
C ASP A 480 -22.90 17.89 14.86
N PRO A 481 -23.73 18.24 15.88
CA PRO A 481 -23.31 19.10 16.98
C PRO A 481 -22.46 18.37 18.03
N ASP A 482 -22.51 17.03 18.07
CA ASP A 482 -21.82 16.18 19.03
C ASP A 482 -20.48 15.64 18.47
N ALA A 483 -20.30 15.69 17.15
CA ALA A 483 -19.02 15.44 16.50
C ALA A 483 -17.94 16.46 16.94
N SER A 484 -16.77 15.94 17.30
CA SER A 484 -15.59 16.78 17.65
C SER A 484 -14.67 17.05 16.44
N LYS A 485 -14.93 16.40 15.30
CA LYS A 485 -14.24 16.56 14.02
C LYS A 485 -15.26 16.55 12.89
N HIS A 486 -15.05 17.41 11.91
CA HIS A 486 -15.88 17.57 10.72
C HIS A 486 -14.97 17.60 9.49
N ARG A 487 -15.21 16.76 8.47
CA ARG A 487 -14.41 16.71 7.24
C ARG A 487 -15.28 16.97 6.02
N LEU A 488 -15.04 18.09 5.33
CA LEU A 488 -15.78 18.41 4.10
C LEU A 488 -15.34 17.48 2.97
N TYR A 489 -16.30 17.01 2.18
CA TYR A 489 -16.11 16.02 1.14
C TYR A 489 -17.12 16.28 0.00
N ASP A 490 -16.68 16.36 -1.26
CA ASP A 490 -17.55 16.71 -2.40
C ASP A 490 -18.51 15.58 -2.81
N TYR A 491 -18.25 14.36 -2.34
CA TYR A 491 -18.95 13.12 -2.70
C TYR A 491 -19.23 12.23 -1.47
N PRO A 492 -19.96 12.71 -0.43
CA PRO A 492 -20.37 11.87 0.69
C PRO A 492 -21.05 10.60 0.18
N ASP A 493 -20.69 9.46 0.79
CA ASP A 493 -21.33 8.19 0.45
C ASP A 493 -22.53 7.90 1.35
N LEU A 494 -23.46 7.15 0.77
CA LEU A 494 -24.56 6.53 1.48
C LEU A 494 -24.69 5.10 0.96
N THR A 495 -24.63 4.14 1.88
CA THR A 495 -24.83 2.72 1.59
C THR A 495 -26.26 2.33 1.96
N TRP A 496 -26.97 1.66 1.04
CA TRP A 496 -28.26 1.04 1.32
C TRP A 496 -28.32 -0.37 0.71
N GLY A 497 -28.66 -1.37 1.52
CA GLY A 497 -28.50 -2.76 1.12
C GLY A 497 -27.06 -3.04 0.69
N THR A 498 -26.88 -3.56 -0.51
CA THR A 498 -25.57 -3.77 -1.15
C THR A 498 -25.01 -2.55 -1.89
N ASP A 499 -25.83 -1.52 -2.12
CA ASP A 499 -25.49 -0.41 -3.01
C ASP A 499 -24.84 0.73 -2.23
N ARG A 500 -23.59 1.06 -2.59
CA ARG A 500 -22.89 2.28 -2.14
C ARG A 500 -22.94 3.30 -3.29
N ARG A 501 -23.73 4.36 -3.15
CA ARG A 501 -23.68 5.51 -4.07
C ARG A 501 -23.01 6.72 -3.42
N PHE A 502 -22.36 7.50 -4.26
CA PHE A 502 -21.76 8.78 -3.90
C PHE A 502 -22.68 9.92 -4.36
N PHE A 503 -22.88 10.95 -3.54
CA PHE A 503 -23.76 12.07 -3.85
C PHE A 503 -22.94 13.34 -4.04
N ALA A 504 -22.92 13.90 -5.26
CA ALA A 504 -22.23 15.16 -5.50
C ALA A 504 -22.90 16.30 -4.69
N VAL A 505 -22.14 16.99 -3.84
CA VAL A 505 -22.67 18.13 -3.07
C VAL A 505 -22.77 19.34 -3.98
N THR A 506 -24.00 19.75 -4.29
CA THR A 506 -24.29 20.76 -5.33
C THR A 506 -24.81 22.09 -4.79
N ASP A 507 -25.19 22.15 -3.51
CA ASP A 507 -25.56 23.37 -2.79
C ASP A 507 -25.21 23.24 -1.30
N VAL A 508 -25.16 24.36 -0.58
CA VAL A 508 -24.99 24.40 0.88
C VAL A 508 -26.06 25.30 1.47
N GLN A 509 -26.87 24.78 2.39
CA GLN A 509 -27.95 25.52 3.04
C GLN A 509 -27.41 26.75 3.79
N GLN A 510 -28.13 27.87 3.72
CA GLN A 510 -27.74 29.07 4.43
C GLN A 510 -27.68 28.80 5.95
N GLY A 511 -26.47 28.92 6.52
CA GLY A 511 -26.22 28.67 7.93
C GLY A 511 -25.90 27.23 8.31
N ALA A 512 -25.67 26.30 7.37
CA ALA A 512 -25.39 24.89 7.67
C ALA A 512 -24.22 24.65 8.66
N LEU A 513 -23.24 25.56 8.73
CA LEU A 513 -22.08 25.46 9.63
C LEU A 513 -22.25 26.25 10.95
N THR A 514 -23.41 26.87 11.20
CA THR A 514 -23.59 27.84 12.31
C THR A 514 -23.47 27.20 13.69
N GLU A 515 -23.75 25.91 13.81
CA GLU A 515 -23.73 25.15 15.06
C GLU A 515 -22.47 24.27 15.19
N MET A 516 -21.48 24.46 14.30
CA MET A 516 -20.22 23.73 14.31
C MET A 516 -19.35 24.09 15.52
N THR A 517 -18.81 23.06 16.18
CA THR A 517 -17.77 23.19 17.20
C THR A 517 -16.62 22.20 16.91
N GLY A 518 -15.51 22.27 17.65
CA GLY A 518 -14.39 21.34 17.45
C GLY A 518 -13.50 21.66 16.25
N THR A 519 -13.10 20.64 15.49
CA THR A 519 -12.13 20.71 14.39
C THR A 519 -12.81 20.59 13.02
N LEU A 520 -12.59 21.57 12.15
CA LEU A 520 -12.94 21.50 10.73
C LEU A 520 -11.70 21.16 9.87
N THR A 521 -11.70 19.98 9.27
CA THR A 521 -10.66 19.50 8.35
C THR A 521 -11.06 19.80 6.90
N LEU A 522 -10.22 20.54 6.19
CA LEU A 522 -10.36 20.85 4.75
C LEU A 522 -9.34 20.04 3.94
N ALA A 523 -9.73 19.47 2.79
CA ALA A 523 -8.81 18.80 1.89
C ALA A 523 -8.36 19.71 0.72
N THR A 524 -7.08 19.62 0.35
CA THR A 524 -6.52 20.27 -0.86
C THR A 524 -6.95 19.58 -2.17
N LEU A 525 -7.22 18.28 -2.12
CA LEU A 525 -7.82 17.47 -3.19
C LEU A 525 -9.34 17.46 -3.03
N GLY A 526 -10.09 17.70 -4.13
CA GLY A 526 -11.49 17.28 -4.25
C GLY A 526 -12.46 17.83 -3.19
N SER A 527 -12.20 19.02 -2.66
CA SER A 527 -13.12 19.70 -1.72
C SER A 527 -13.17 21.22 -1.86
N THR A 528 -12.46 21.79 -2.84
CA THR A 528 -12.20 23.25 -2.91
C THR A 528 -13.38 24.06 -3.42
N GLU A 529 -14.25 23.49 -4.26
CA GLU A 529 -15.50 24.15 -4.67
C GLU A 529 -16.51 24.16 -3.52
N LEU A 530 -16.70 23.01 -2.83
CA LEU A 530 -17.57 22.93 -1.64
C LEU A 530 -17.08 23.81 -0.49
N CYS A 531 -15.77 23.88 -0.20
CA CYS A 531 -15.25 24.79 0.83
C CYS A 531 -15.66 26.25 0.55
N ASN A 532 -15.46 26.72 -0.69
CA ASN A 532 -15.86 28.08 -1.07
C ASN A 532 -17.38 28.28 -1.01
N LEU A 533 -18.16 27.29 -1.44
CA LEU A 533 -19.62 27.33 -1.39
C LEU A 533 -20.13 27.41 0.05
N ALA A 534 -19.60 26.56 0.93
CA ALA A 534 -19.97 26.49 2.35
C ALA A 534 -19.60 27.78 3.10
N PHE A 535 -18.39 28.32 2.91
CA PHE A 535 -17.99 29.60 3.49
C PHE A 535 -18.69 30.82 2.86
N SER A 536 -19.30 30.68 1.67
CA SER A 536 -20.14 31.73 1.08
C SER A 536 -21.58 31.75 1.61
N ASN A 537 -22.11 30.58 2.00
CA ASN A 537 -23.49 30.41 2.48
C ASN A 537 -23.61 30.33 4.02
N SER A 538 -22.53 30.05 4.75
CA SER A 538 -22.51 29.94 6.22
C SER A 538 -21.29 30.60 6.87
N SER A 539 -21.48 31.06 8.10
CA SER A 539 -20.41 31.31 9.06
C SER A 539 -20.14 30.06 9.90
N ILE A 540 -18.92 29.98 10.45
CA ILE A 540 -18.51 29.12 11.58
C ILE A 540 -18.31 29.99 12.84
N GLY A 541 -18.26 29.39 14.02
CA GLY A 541 -17.90 30.09 15.27
C GLY A 541 -16.40 30.41 15.36
N GLU A 542 -16.01 31.48 16.08
CA GLU A 542 -14.61 31.89 16.28
C GLU A 542 -13.77 30.82 17.00
N GLU A 543 -14.44 29.88 17.67
CA GLU A 543 -13.92 28.73 18.41
C GLU A 543 -13.61 27.49 17.55
N VAL A 544 -14.01 27.45 16.28
CA VAL A 544 -13.73 26.31 15.38
C VAL A 544 -12.25 26.31 14.98
N THR A 545 -11.56 25.22 15.32
CA THR A 545 -10.17 24.96 14.94
C THR A 545 -10.14 24.53 13.48
N ILE A 546 -9.31 25.14 12.63
CA ILE A 546 -9.25 24.77 11.21
C ILE A 546 -7.95 24.03 10.89
N GLU A 547 -8.11 22.85 10.30
CA GLU A 547 -7.03 21.99 9.84
C GLU A 547 -7.03 21.87 8.31
N LEU A 548 -5.85 21.88 7.70
CA LEU A 548 -5.67 21.67 6.26
C LEU A 548 -4.98 20.33 6.00
N LEU A 549 -5.57 19.52 5.12
CA LEU A 549 -5.07 18.21 4.71
C LEU A 549 -4.44 18.30 3.32
N VAL A 550 -3.11 18.21 3.27
CA VAL A 550 -2.28 18.49 2.09
C VAL A 550 -1.94 17.22 1.32
N TYR A 551 -2.26 17.22 0.02
CA TYR A 551 -1.98 16.15 -0.95
C TYR A 551 -1.13 16.61 -2.15
N TYR A 552 -1.03 17.93 -2.39
CA TYR A 552 -0.37 18.55 -3.55
C TYR A 552 0.34 19.85 -3.16
N ASP A 553 1.08 20.46 -4.11
CA ASP A 553 1.58 21.83 -4.01
C ASP A 553 0.47 22.80 -3.55
N VAL A 554 0.75 23.54 -2.47
CA VAL A 554 -0.21 24.45 -1.83
C VAL A 554 0.48 25.71 -1.34
N THR A 555 -0.12 26.86 -1.64
CA THR A 555 0.26 28.17 -1.10
C THR A 555 -0.73 28.56 0.00
N ILE A 556 -0.29 28.57 1.25
CA ILE A 556 -1.02 29.10 2.39
C ILE A 556 -0.94 30.64 2.33
N THR A 557 -2.03 31.34 2.66
CA THR A 557 -2.16 32.80 2.53
C THR A 557 -2.83 33.40 3.77
N GLU A 558 -2.75 34.73 3.95
CA GLU A 558 -3.37 35.45 5.10
C GLU A 558 -4.89 35.14 5.26
N SER A 559 -5.56 34.70 4.19
CA SER A 559 -7.00 34.45 4.12
C SER A 559 -7.41 33.04 3.70
N GLY A 560 -6.50 32.05 3.70
CA GLY A 560 -6.82 30.67 3.30
C GLY A 560 -5.72 30.01 2.48
N PHE A 561 -6.05 29.24 1.44
CA PHE A 561 -5.04 28.55 0.61
C PHE A 561 -5.35 28.59 -0.88
N ALA A 562 -4.32 28.40 -1.69
CA ALA A 562 -4.41 28.17 -3.13
C ALA A 562 -3.63 26.91 -3.54
N THR A 563 -4.18 26.15 -4.46
CA THR A 563 -3.48 25.14 -5.29
C THR A 563 -3.54 25.61 -6.75
N ASP A 564 -2.88 24.91 -7.68
CA ASP A 564 -2.96 25.22 -9.12
C ASP A 564 -4.40 25.20 -9.67
N TYR A 565 -5.29 24.46 -9.02
CA TYR A 565 -6.67 24.24 -9.46
C TYR A 565 -7.69 25.21 -8.85
N ALA A 566 -7.46 25.68 -7.61
CA ALA A 566 -8.45 26.48 -6.89
C ALA A 566 -7.85 27.34 -5.76
N THR A 567 -8.59 28.36 -5.33
CA THR A 567 -8.31 29.15 -4.12
C THR A 567 -9.49 29.05 -3.17
N VAL A 568 -9.25 28.67 -1.91
CA VAL A 568 -10.24 28.64 -0.84
C VAL A 568 -9.97 29.81 0.11
N ASN A 569 -11.00 30.63 0.35
CA ASN A 569 -10.93 31.73 1.30
C ASN A 569 -11.63 31.31 2.61
N LEU A 570 -10.91 31.35 3.72
CA LEU A 570 -11.46 31.09 5.06
C LEU A 570 -12.38 32.24 5.51
N PRO A 571 -13.34 31.98 6.41
CA PRO A 571 -14.15 33.01 7.04
C PRO A 571 -13.29 34.05 7.79
N SER A 572 -13.69 35.32 7.68
CA SER A 572 -12.93 36.48 8.18
C SER A 572 -12.64 36.40 9.69
N GLY A 573 -11.40 36.08 10.04
CA GLY A 573 -10.92 35.96 11.42
C GLY A 573 -10.19 34.64 11.68
N HIS A 574 -10.44 33.63 10.86
CA HIS A 574 -9.79 32.33 10.92
C HIS A 574 -8.48 32.28 10.14
N ARG A 575 -7.68 31.27 10.48
CA ARG A 575 -6.45 30.82 9.83
C ARG A 575 -6.40 29.29 9.98
N PHE A 576 -5.35 28.65 9.48
CA PHE A 576 -5.04 27.28 9.89
C PHE A 576 -4.34 27.27 11.24
N ASP A 577 -4.78 26.39 12.13
CA ASP A 577 -4.15 26.15 13.44
C ASP A 577 -3.24 24.93 13.41
N ARG A 578 -3.51 23.96 12.51
CA ARG A 578 -2.61 22.86 12.14
C ARG A 578 -2.71 22.58 10.63
N ILE A 579 -1.59 22.20 10.02
CA ILE A 579 -1.54 21.63 8.67
C ILE A 579 -1.11 20.17 8.81
N ASN A 580 -1.88 19.25 8.25
CA ASN A 580 -1.58 17.83 8.19
C ASN A 580 -1.15 17.50 6.76
N ALA A 581 0.04 16.94 6.55
CA ALA A 581 0.53 16.53 5.24
C ALA A 581 0.75 15.02 5.23
N TYR A 582 0.22 14.30 4.24
CA TYR A 582 0.50 12.86 4.13
C TYR A 582 1.86 12.61 3.48
N TYR A 583 2.57 11.60 3.96
CA TYR A 583 3.89 11.18 3.48
C TYR A 583 3.91 10.89 1.97
N ILE A 584 2.83 10.32 1.43
CA ILE A 584 2.69 10.06 -0.02
C ILE A 584 2.33 11.30 -0.86
N GLY A 585 2.17 12.47 -0.24
CA GLY A 585 1.80 13.71 -0.92
C GLY A 585 2.96 14.27 -1.72
N TRP A 586 2.79 14.46 -3.03
CA TRP A 586 3.82 15.02 -3.90
C TRP A 586 3.76 16.56 -3.87
N GLY A 587 3.90 17.16 -2.67
CA GLY A 587 3.47 18.54 -2.41
C GLY A 587 4.45 19.45 -1.68
N THR A 588 4.59 20.66 -2.20
CA THR A 588 5.32 21.79 -1.63
C THR A 588 4.36 22.69 -0.86
N ILE A 589 4.54 22.83 0.46
CA ILE A 589 3.77 23.74 1.31
C ILE A 589 4.49 25.09 1.34
N THR A 590 4.09 26.02 0.48
CA THR A 590 4.56 27.41 0.49
C THR A 590 3.70 28.24 1.45
N ASN A 591 4.32 29.00 2.35
CA ASN A 591 3.62 29.81 3.33
C ASN A 591 3.75 31.31 3.03
N GLU A 592 2.69 31.96 2.56
CA GLU A 592 2.54 33.41 2.41
C GLU A 592 1.49 33.99 3.41
N SER A 593 1.33 33.38 4.58
CA SER A 593 0.26 33.73 5.54
C SER A 593 0.51 34.97 6.39
N GLY A 594 1.72 35.55 6.37
CA GLY A 594 2.14 36.60 7.31
C GLY A 594 2.50 36.10 8.70
N ALA A 595 2.48 34.77 8.93
CA ALA A 595 2.78 34.11 10.19
C ALA A 595 3.49 32.76 9.96
N THR A 596 4.10 32.20 11.02
CA THR A 596 4.57 30.81 11.01
C THR A 596 3.39 29.84 11.15
N VAL A 597 3.40 28.75 10.39
CA VAL A 597 2.42 27.66 10.49
C VAL A 597 3.07 26.36 10.97
N SER A 598 2.33 25.58 11.75
CA SER A 598 2.73 24.23 12.19
C SER A 598 2.26 23.19 11.18
N VAL A 599 3.20 22.42 10.64
CA VAL A 599 2.95 21.25 9.78
C VAL A 599 3.27 19.98 10.58
N THR A 600 2.31 19.06 10.63
CA THR A 600 2.48 17.67 11.11
C THR A 600 2.42 16.75 9.90
N ILE A 601 3.30 15.77 9.83
CA ILE A 601 3.37 14.80 8.73
C ILE A 601 2.80 13.47 9.20
N PHE A 602 1.89 12.91 8.41
CA PHE A 602 1.23 11.64 8.70
C PHE A 602 1.64 10.56 7.71
N ASP A 603 1.85 9.34 8.19
CA ASP A 603 1.79 8.17 7.34
C ASP A 603 0.36 8.01 6.79
N TYR A 604 0.26 7.62 5.52
CA TYR A 604 -0.99 7.42 4.82
C TYR A 604 -1.59 6.03 5.06
N GLU A 605 -0.77 5.00 5.31
CA GLU A 605 -1.28 3.63 5.54
C GLU A 605 -1.85 3.47 6.97
N SER A 606 -1.29 4.16 7.98
CA SER A 606 -1.67 4.02 9.40
C SER A 606 -2.35 5.24 10.05
N ASP A 607 -2.46 6.37 9.34
CA ASP A 607 -2.97 7.66 9.85
C ASP A 607 -2.21 8.16 11.11
N GLN A 608 -0.97 7.67 11.32
CA GLN A 608 -0.10 8.05 12.45
C GLN A 608 0.86 9.20 12.09
N PRO A 609 1.15 10.12 13.01
CA PRO A 609 2.12 11.18 12.78
C PRO A 609 3.56 10.63 12.80
N LEU A 610 4.34 10.99 11.79
CA LEU A 610 5.77 10.66 11.64
C LEU A 610 6.68 11.63 12.41
N ASP A 611 6.21 12.85 12.67
CA ASP A 611 6.84 13.81 13.58
C ASP A 611 6.21 13.80 14.98
N ASP A 612 6.96 14.27 15.99
CA ASP A 612 6.43 14.37 17.35
C ASP A 612 5.35 15.46 17.40
N LEU A 613 4.09 15.07 17.65
CA LEU A 613 2.94 15.97 17.81
C LEU A 613 3.17 17.14 18.79
N ARG A 614 4.15 17.03 19.69
CA ARG A 614 4.53 18.08 20.65
C ARG A 614 5.50 19.11 20.09
N ASN A 615 6.11 18.84 18.93
CA ASN A 615 7.08 19.70 18.25
C ASN A 615 6.93 19.59 16.70
N PRO A 616 5.77 20.01 16.14
CA PRO A 616 5.53 19.95 14.70
C PRO A 616 6.42 20.92 13.90
N ILE A 617 6.69 20.58 12.65
CA ILE A 617 7.56 21.35 11.74
C ILE A 617 7.02 22.78 11.60
N GLN A 618 7.90 23.77 11.81
CA GLN A 618 7.55 25.19 11.76
C GLN A 618 7.98 25.78 10.41
N VAL A 619 7.02 26.16 9.56
CA VAL A 619 7.28 26.83 8.27
C VAL A 619 7.02 28.32 8.44
N ALA A 620 8.03 29.18 8.33
CA ALA A 620 7.87 30.62 8.54
C ALA A 620 7.24 31.33 7.32
N ASP A 621 6.91 32.61 7.50
CA ASP A 621 6.33 33.44 6.45
C ASP A 621 7.34 33.69 5.31
N ASN A 622 6.91 33.43 4.07
CA ASN A 622 7.69 33.38 2.82
C ASN A 622 8.70 32.21 2.75
N GLU A 623 8.49 31.12 3.50
CA GLU A 623 9.24 29.86 3.36
C GLU A 623 8.39 28.77 2.67
N SER A 624 9.05 27.77 2.10
CA SER A 624 8.42 26.61 1.48
C SER A 624 9.00 25.31 2.06
N LEU A 625 8.12 24.38 2.43
CA LEU A 625 8.45 23.04 2.86
C LEU A 625 8.11 22.04 1.76
N ASP A 626 9.11 21.50 1.07
CA ASP A 626 8.93 20.39 0.15
C ASP A 626 8.92 19.07 0.94
N ILE A 627 7.76 18.43 1.06
CA ILE A 627 7.64 17.20 1.87
C ILE A 627 8.32 16.00 1.20
N ARG A 628 8.61 16.07 -0.11
CA ARG A 628 9.37 15.04 -0.87
C ARG A 628 10.82 14.94 -0.40
N VAL A 629 11.35 15.98 0.23
CA VAL A 629 12.75 16.10 0.70
C VAL A 629 12.95 15.51 2.10
N LEU A 630 11.87 15.20 2.82
CA LEU A 630 11.92 14.81 4.24
C LEU A 630 12.11 13.31 4.49
N ALA A 631 12.31 12.51 3.43
CA ALA A 631 12.52 11.06 3.49
C ALA A 631 14.01 10.68 3.73
N PRO A 632 14.39 10.07 4.87
CA PRO A 632 15.79 9.76 5.19
C PRO A 632 16.35 8.55 4.42
N ASN A 633 16.99 8.80 3.27
CA ASN A 633 17.61 7.76 2.43
C ASN A 633 18.94 7.24 3.04
N LEU A 634 18.84 6.43 4.10
CA LEU A 634 19.99 5.98 4.91
C LEU A 634 20.27 4.47 4.89
N ALA A 635 19.24 3.63 4.82
CA ALA A 635 19.40 2.17 4.89
C ALA A 635 19.72 1.52 3.53
N SER A 636 20.20 2.31 2.57
CA SER A 636 20.66 1.91 1.23
C SER A 636 22.18 1.69 1.14
N ILE A 637 22.90 1.80 2.27
CA ILE A 637 24.35 1.73 2.34
C ILE A 637 24.76 0.58 3.28
N GLU A 638 25.32 -0.49 2.73
CA GLU A 638 26.20 -1.38 3.50
C GLU A 638 27.49 -0.63 3.84
N PHE A 639 27.72 -0.34 5.12
CA PHE A 639 28.98 0.23 5.58
C PHE A 639 29.48 -0.47 6.84
N ASN A 640 30.80 -0.49 7.01
CA ASN A 640 31.39 -0.86 8.30
C ASN A 640 31.41 0.39 9.19
N LEU A 641 30.63 0.37 10.27
CA LEU A 641 30.82 1.31 11.37
C LEU A 641 32.04 0.83 12.17
N MET A 642 33.09 1.64 12.30
CA MET A 642 34.25 1.21 13.07
C MET A 642 34.01 1.44 14.56
N TYR A 643 34.29 0.43 15.40
CA TYR A 643 34.23 0.55 16.85
C TYR A 643 35.60 0.28 17.50
N GLN A 644 35.84 0.87 18.68
CA GLN A 644 37.03 0.57 19.50
C GLN A 644 36.69 0.64 20.99
N VAL A 645 37.02 -0.43 21.73
CA VAL A 645 36.95 -0.43 23.20
C VAL A 645 38.09 0.42 23.78
N VAL A 646 37.73 1.46 24.52
CA VAL A 646 38.69 2.43 25.10
C VAL A 646 39.52 1.77 26.18
N GLY A 647 40.79 1.52 25.87
CA GLY A 647 41.74 0.84 26.77
C GLY A 647 42.06 -0.60 26.39
N SER A 648 41.42 -1.16 25.35
CA SER A 648 41.88 -2.40 24.72
C SER A 648 43.22 -2.18 23.98
N GLU A 649 44.00 -3.25 23.81
CA GLU A 649 45.12 -3.27 22.86
C GLU A 649 44.63 -3.51 21.41
N GLU A 650 43.37 -3.92 21.25
CA GLU A 650 42.71 -4.05 19.95
C GLU A 650 42.41 -2.67 19.36
N GLY A 651 42.76 -2.49 18.08
CA GLY A 651 42.49 -1.27 17.34
C GLY A 651 41.01 -1.13 16.94
N TRP A 652 40.74 -0.19 16.04
CA TRP A 652 39.44 -0.10 15.37
C TRP A 652 39.07 -1.44 14.71
N GLN A 653 37.92 -2.00 15.10
CA GLN A 653 37.31 -3.18 14.51
C GLN A 653 36.10 -2.77 13.66
N PRO A 654 35.82 -3.45 12.53
CA PRO A 654 34.62 -3.21 11.75
C PRO A 654 33.39 -3.80 12.45
N LEU A 655 32.29 -3.07 12.41
CA LEU A 655 30.94 -3.50 12.77
C LEU A 655 30.11 -3.41 11.48
N PRO A 656 29.84 -4.54 10.80
CA PRO A 656 29.05 -4.53 9.56
C PRO A 656 27.64 -4.01 9.86
N ILE A 657 27.21 -3.00 9.10
CA ILE A 657 25.83 -2.54 9.11
C ILE A 657 25.12 -3.19 7.91
N THR A 658 24.21 -4.12 8.19
CA THR A 658 23.28 -4.71 7.20
C THR A 658 21.97 -3.94 7.18
N ARG A 659 21.01 -4.36 6.32
CA ARG A 659 19.63 -3.84 6.37
C ARG A 659 19.01 -4.07 7.75
N ASP A 660 19.24 -5.23 8.35
CA ASP A 660 18.57 -5.74 9.56
C ASP A 660 18.93 -4.91 10.81
N ASN A 661 20.02 -4.14 10.73
CA ASN A 661 20.37 -3.13 11.73
C ASN A 661 19.44 -1.90 11.70
N PHE A 662 18.68 -1.65 10.63
CA PHE A 662 17.72 -0.55 10.57
C PHE A 662 16.32 -1.02 10.92
N SER A 663 15.57 -0.19 11.66
CA SER A 663 14.20 -0.51 12.02
C SER A 663 13.25 -0.35 10.84
N ASP A 664 12.60 -1.44 10.39
CA ASP A 664 11.51 -1.37 9.39
C ASP A 664 10.34 -0.47 9.87
N TYR A 665 10.17 -0.28 11.19
CA TYR A 665 9.14 0.59 11.79
C TYR A 665 9.59 2.04 12.06
N TYR A 666 10.89 2.34 12.03
CA TYR A 666 11.42 3.66 12.39
C TYR A 666 12.59 4.06 11.47
N SER A 667 12.24 4.67 10.33
CA SER A 667 13.21 5.23 9.39
C SER A 667 14.20 6.18 10.10
N GLY A 668 15.49 5.88 9.99
CA GLY A 668 16.56 6.61 10.70
C GLY A 668 16.86 6.13 12.12
N ILE A 669 16.39 4.96 12.57
CA ILE A 669 16.99 4.26 13.73
C ILE A 669 17.86 3.10 13.23
N LEU A 670 19.14 3.18 13.56
CA LEU A 670 20.15 2.13 13.38
C LEU A 670 20.42 1.46 14.74
N PHE A 671 19.96 0.24 14.93
CA PHE A 671 20.34 -0.63 16.04
C PHE A 671 21.66 -1.35 15.73
N VAL A 672 22.65 -1.24 16.62
CA VAL A 672 23.91 -1.99 16.47
C VAL A 672 24.25 -2.74 17.74
N THR A 673 24.16 -4.06 17.67
CA THR A 673 24.65 -4.99 18.69
C THR A 673 26.17 -5.05 18.59
N LEU A 674 26.88 -4.77 19.70
CA LEU A 674 28.32 -4.98 19.77
C LEU A 674 28.60 -6.48 19.98
N PRO A 675 29.69 -7.06 19.41
CA PRO A 675 30.00 -8.47 19.61
C PRO A 675 30.24 -8.82 21.08
N ASP A 676 29.80 -10.00 21.52
CA ASP A 676 29.84 -10.51 22.92
C ASP A 676 31.21 -10.38 23.63
N SER A 677 32.30 -10.25 22.86
CA SER A 677 33.64 -9.96 23.39
C SER A 677 33.81 -8.55 23.97
N VAL A 678 32.85 -7.64 23.77
CA VAL A 678 32.85 -6.29 24.35
C VAL A 678 32.12 -6.30 25.70
N PRO A 679 32.79 -5.97 26.83
CA PRO A 679 32.14 -5.92 28.14
C PRO A 679 30.99 -4.91 28.20
N ALA A 680 29.91 -5.24 28.91
CA ALA A 680 28.74 -4.36 29.06
C ALA A 680 29.05 -3.02 29.79
N ASP A 681 30.11 -2.97 30.58
CA ASP A 681 30.63 -1.75 31.24
C ASP A 681 31.70 -1.00 30.42
N ALA A 682 31.98 -1.45 29.19
CA ALA A 682 32.99 -0.84 28.34
C ALA A 682 32.65 0.61 27.95
N THR A 683 33.70 1.44 27.88
CA THR A 683 33.65 2.70 27.13
C THR A 683 34.05 2.40 25.69
N VAL A 684 33.22 2.79 24.72
CA VAL A 684 33.38 2.44 23.30
C VAL A 684 33.41 3.71 22.44
N ASN A 685 34.41 3.81 21.57
CA ASN A 685 34.44 4.80 20.50
C ASN A 685 33.75 4.24 19.25
N LEU A 686 32.94 5.04 18.56
CA LEU A 686 32.41 4.76 17.22
C LEU A 686 32.94 5.79 16.20
N SER A 687 33.19 5.36 14.96
CA SER A 687 33.73 6.18 13.87
C SER A 687 33.30 5.66 12.49
N PHE A 688 33.01 6.59 11.57
CA PHE A 688 32.71 6.30 10.17
C PHE A 688 33.96 6.38 9.26
N GLN A 689 35.17 6.23 9.83
CA GLN A 689 36.43 6.33 9.08
C GLN A 689 36.86 5.01 8.45
N ASP A 690 37.50 5.12 7.27
CA ASP A 690 38.40 4.12 6.67
C ASP A 690 37.80 2.77 6.23
N TYR A 691 36.80 2.78 5.33
CA TYR A 691 36.54 1.59 4.48
C TYR A 691 36.47 1.81 2.95
N LEU A 692 36.37 3.04 2.44
CA LEU A 692 36.33 3.28 0.99
C LEU A 692 37.32 4.36 0.53
N ASP A 693 38.18 3.99 -0.43
CA ASP A 693 38.94 4.92 -1.29
C ASP A 693 38.02 5.65 -2.31
N LYS A 694 36.74 5.25 -2.40
CA LYS A 694 35.69 5.99 -3.11
C LYS A 694 35.38 7.31 -2.38
N LYS A 695 34.90 8.30 -3.12
CA LYS A 695 34.58 9.65 -2.60
C LYS A 695 33.08 9.90 -2.68
N GLN A 696 32.59 10.81 -1.80
CA GLN A 696 31.24 11.41 -1.80
C GLN A 696 30.10 10.52 -1.27
N GLY A 697 28.97 11.18 -0.95
CA GLY A 697 27.90 10.73 -0.05
C GLY A 697 27.72 11.72 1.12
N TYR A 698 26.51 12.11 1.48
CA TYR A 698 26.27 13.13 2.53
C TYR A 698 25.33 12.59 3.61
N ILE A 699 25.63 12.88 4.89
CA ILE A 699 24.76 12.63 6.05
C ILE A 699 24.99 13.78 7.04
N SER A 700 23.93 14.34 7.59
CA SER A 700 23.95 15.38 8.62
C SER A 700 22.93 15.01 9.69
N SER A 701 23.37 14.77 10.92
CA SER A 701 22.48 14.42 12.04
C SER A 701 22.56 15.45 13.16
N SER A 702 21.41 15.72 13.77
CA SER A 702 21.28 16.53 14.98
C SER A 702 20.76 15.72 16.15
N TRP A 703 21.32 16.03 17.32
CA TRP A 703 21.13 15.37 18.61
C TRP A 703 21.26 16.43 19.71
N ASP A 704 20.59 16.26 20.84
CA ASP A 704 20.41 17.36 21.78
C ASP A 704 21.65 17.72 22.65
N GLU A 705 21.71 19.00 22.99
CA GLU A 705 22.58 19.72 23.95
C GLU A 705 24.12 19.54 23.98
N SER A 706 24.81 18.65 23.24
CA SER A 706 26.29 18.52 23.45
C SER A 706 27.29 18.43 22.26
N ARG A 707 27.04 17.73 21.14
CA ARG A 707 27.96 17.72 19.98
C ARG A 707 27.26 17.50 18.64
N ALA A 708 27.71 18.24 17.62
CA ALA A 708 27.33 18.05 16.23
C ALA A 708 28.53 17.50 15.43
N ILE A 709 28.28 16.63 14.45
CA ILE A 709 29.28 16.11 13.51
C ILE A 709 28.74 16.29 12.09
N THR A 710 29.43 17.10 11.27
CA THR A 710 29.02 17.39 9.89
C THR A 710 29.79 16.50 8.91
N LEU A 711 29.14 15.58 8.19
CA LEU A 711 29.81 14.82 7.13
C LEU A 711 29.86 15.66 5.85
N THR A 712 31.05 16.14 5.49
CA THR A 712 31.25 16.85 4.22
C THR A 712 31.80 15.88 3.17
N ARG A 713 31.01 15.52 2.15
CA ARG A 713 31.43 14.71 0.99
C ARG A 713 32.01 13.34 1.38
N GLY A 714 31.30 12.61 2.23
CA GLY A 714 31.58 11.22 2.61
C GLY A 714 32.68 11.10 3.66
N ARG A 715 32.83 12.11 4.54
CA ARG A 715 33.93 12.19 5.50
C ARG A 715 33.50 12.66 6.87
N ALA A 716 33.52 11.75 7.84
CA ALA A 716 33.64 12.07 9.25
C ALA A 716 35.11 12.37 9.60
N MET A 717 35.33 13.35 10.48
CA MET A 717 36.62 13.55 11.17
C MET A 717 36.51 13.55 12.69
N ASP A 718 35.32 13.33 13.25
CA ASP A 718 35.09 13.21 14.68
C ASP A 718 34.76 11.78 15.08
N THR A 719 35.18 11.43 16.30
CA THR A 719 34.91 10.17 16.98
C THR A 719 33.91 10.42 18.10
N VAL A 720 32.88 9.58 18.22
CA VAL A 720 31.94 9.63 19.35
C VAL A 720 32.36 8.61 20.39
N THR A 721 32.54 9.04 21.63
CA THR A 721 32.85 8.16 22.77
C THR A 721 31.60 7.96 23.62
N PHE A 722 31.12 6.72 23.69
CA PHE A 722 30.04 6.29 24.56
C PHE A 722 30.62 5.63 25.81
N ALA A 723 29.98 5.87 26.97
CA ALA A 723 30.29 5.16 28.21
C ALA A 723 28.99 4.59 28.75
N SER A 724 28.88 3.26 28.81
CA SER A 724 27.79 2.58 29.50
C SER A 724 27.81 2.95 30.99
N ASN A 725 26.62 3.13 31.57
CA ASN A 725 26.43 3.27 33.02
C ASN A 725 25.51 2.16 33.57
N PHE A 726 25.16 1.17 32.75
CA PHE A 726 24.35 0.03 33.20
C PHE A 726 25.23 -0.99 33.94
N ALA A 727 24.66 -1.61 34.97
CA ALA A 727 25.37 -2.45 35.93
C ALA A 727 24.84 -3.89 36.00
N ASP A 728 23.90 -4.24 35.11
CA ASP A 728 23.50 -5.63 34.87
C ASP A 728 24.47 -6.24 33.84
N LEU A 729 24.96 -7.44 34.15
CA LEU A 729 26.04 -8.10 33.41
C LEU A 729 25.56 -9.22 32.48
N ASP A 730 24.29 -9.62 32.59
CA ASP A 730 23.71 -10.80 31.94
C ASP A 730 22.78 -10.44 30.76
N LEU A 731 22.80 -9.19 30.29
CA LEU A 731 22.04 -8.70 29.12
C LEU A 731 22.98 -8.23 28.00
N ALA A 732 22.69 -8.65 26.76
CA ALA A 732 23.30 -8.05 25.58
C ALA A 732 22.88 -6.58 25.47
N LEU A 733 23.82 -5.68 25.19
CA LEU A 733 23.55 -4.25 25.03
C LEU A 733 23.41 -3.89 23.55
N ASP A 734 22.16 -3.83 23.08
CA ASP A 734 21.84 -3.23 21.78
C ASP A 734 21.92 -1.70 21.86
N TYR A 735 22.78 -1.10 21.05
CA TYR A 735 22.94 0.35 20.98
C TYR A 735 22.04 0.92 19.89
N ALA A 736 20.95 1.57 20.29
CA ALA A 736 20.06 2.31 19.39
C ALA A 736 20.67 3.66 18.99
N ILE A 737 21.05 3.82 17.72
CA ILE A 737 21.65 5.01 17.13
C ILE A 737 20.65 5.65 16.14
N ARG A 738 19.93 6.70 16.57
CA ARG A 738 19.03 7.46 15.70
C ARG A 738 19.81 8.35 14.72
N ILE A 739 20.10 7.84 13.53
CA ILE A 739 20.68 8.63 12.44
C ILE A 739 19.56 9.43 11.77
N THR A 740 19.40 10.69 12.18
CA THR A 740 18.62 11.67 11.42
C THR A 740 19.40 12.12 10.17
N THR A 741 18.69 12.38 9.07
CA THR A 741 19.16 13.27 8.00
C THR A 741 18.48 14.62 8.14
N GLU A 742 19.20 15.64 8.58
CA GLU A 742 18.88 17.02 8.25
C GLU A 742 19.12 17.21 6.75
N GLY A 743 18.05 17.05 5.98
CA GLY A 743 17.99 17.41 4.58
C GLY A 743 18.12 18.92 4.41
N SER A 744 19.36 19.43 4.34
CA SER A 744 19.62 20.53 3.42
C SER A 744 19.24 20.00 2.05
N GLY A 745 18.11 20.45 1.51
CA GLY A 745 17.49 19.83 0.34
C GLY A 745 18.48 19.59 -0.79
N ASP A 746 18.31 18.45 -1.48
CA ASP A 746 19.14 18.06 -2.62
C ASP A 746 19.35 19.28 -3.52
N ALA A 747 20.60 19.54 -3.90
CA ALA A 747 20.89 20.71 -4.73
C ALA A 747 20.03 20.66 -6.00
N ASP A 748 19.44 21.79 -6.41
CA ASP A 748 18.48 21.84 -7.52
C ASP A 748 18.97 21.06 -8.76
N ASN A 749 20.28 21.10 -9.03
CA ASN A 749 20.95 20.45 -10.16
C ASN A 749 21.32 18.96 -9.96
N SER A 750 20.95 18.34 -8.84
CA SER A 750 21.47 17.02 -8.43
C SER A 750 21.07 15.87 -9.35
N VAL A 751 21.96 14.88 -9.46
CA VAL A 751 21.75 13.61 -10.18
C VAL A 751 22.23 12.44 -9.33
N TYR A 752 21.39 11.44 -9.14
CA TYR A 752 21.81 10.11 -8.65
C TYR A 752 22.13 9.21 -9.84
N ILE A 753 23.28 8.54 -9.80
CA ILE A 753 23.70 7.56 -10.81
C ILE A 753 24.03 6.26 -10.09
N ASN A 754 23.25 5.21 -10.34
CA ASN A 754 23.35 3.91 -9.69
C ASN A 754 23.36 4.03 -8.14
N GLY A 755 22.45 4.85 -7.61
CA GLY A 755 22.34 5.21 -6.19
C GLY A 755 23.32 6.29 -5.68
N VAL A 756 24.35 6.66 -6.44
CA VAL A 756 25.37 7.64 -5.99
C VAL A 756 24.94 9.08 -6.33
N TYR A 757 24.80 9.93 -5.31
CA TYR A 757 24.49 11.36 -5.46
C TYR A 757 25.65 12.17 -6.06
N HIS A 758 25.35 13.05 -7.00
CA HIS A 758 26.27 14.00 -7.62
C HIS A 758 25.67 15.41 -7.70
N ASP A 759 26.36 16.38 -7.08
CA ASP A 759 26.15 17.83 -7.14
C ASP A 759 27.19 18.56 -8.02
N GLU A 760 28.38 17.97 -8.14
CA GLU A 760 29.50 18.44 -8.96
C GLU A 760 29.73 17.54 -10.19
N ALA A 761 30.49 18.03 -11.17
CA ALA A 761 30.81 17.26 -12.38
C ALA A 761 31.58 15.98 -12.05
N PHE A 762 31.11 14.85 -12.60
CA PHE A 762 31.57 13.49 -12.31
C PHE A 762 31.96 12.76 -13.60
N THR A 763 32.84 11.76 -13.51
CA THR A 763 33.13 10.82 -14.59
C THR A 763 33.59 9.51 -13.97
N SER A 764 33.08 8.38 -14.45
CA SER A 764 33.45 7.04 -13.98
C SER A 764 34.92 6.69 -14.32
N ASP A 765 35.53 5.76 -13.57
CA ASP A 765 36.94 5.40 -13.74
C ASP A 765 37.27 4.79 -15.13
N ASP A 766 36.28 4.22 -15.80
CA ASP A 766 36.35 3.71 -17.17
C ASP A 766 36.02 4.77 -18.25
N GLY A 767 35.44 5.91 -17.84
CA GLY A 767 34.98 6.99 -18.71
C GLY A 767 33.69 6.71 -19.50
N SER A 768 32.96 5.63 -19.22
CA SER A 768 31.70 5.31 -19.92
C SER A 768 30.53 6.19 -19.49
N VAL A 769 30.59 6.76 -18.28
CA VAL A 769 29.62 7.71 -17.72
C VAL A 769 30.31 9.03 -17.41
N SER A 770 29.77 10.15 -17.89
CA SER A 770 30.28 11.49 -17.58
C SER A 770 29.15 12.49 -17.34
N LEU A 771 29.08 13.05 -16.13
CA LEU A 771 28.12 14.08 -15.75
C LEU A 771 28.79 15.46 -15.79
N THR A 772 28.20 16.37 -16.55
CA THR A 772 28.62 17.76 -16.69
C THR A 772 27.44 18.69 -16.46
N TYR A 773 27.70 20.00 -16.34
CA TYR A 773 26.65 21.00 -16.13
C TYR A 773 26.73 22.08 -17.22
N VAL A 774 25.59 22.43 -17.79
CA VAL A 774 25.45 23.43 -18.86
C VAL A 774 24.32 24.38 -18.47
N ASP A 775 24.66 25.65 -18.27
CA ASP A 775 23.76 26.67 -17.71
C ASP A 775 23.04 26.15 -16.44
N ASP A 776 23.86 25.60 -15.54
CA ASP A 776 23.56 24.94 -14.26
C ASP A 776 22.67 23.67 -14.32
N LYS A 777 22.19 23.26 -15.49
CA LYS A 777 21.44 21.99 -15.70
C LYS A 777 22.35 20.78 -15.93
N PRO A 778 22.02 19.59 -15.39
CA PRO A 778 22.80 18.38 -15.60
C PRO A 778 22.74 17.83 -17.04
N VAL A 779 23.90 17.45 -17.56
CA VAL A 779 24.10 16.78 -18.84
C VAL A 779 24.92 15.51 -18.62
N LEU A 780 24.24 14.37 -18.66
CA LEU A 780 24.77 13.03 -18.46
C LEU A 780 25.11 12.40 -19.81
N THR A 781 26.38 12.06 -20.05
CA THR A 781 26.84 11.38 -21.27
C THR A 781 27.09 9.90 -20.99
N LEU A 782 26.52 9.03 -21.83
CA LEU A 782 26.71 7.59 -21.82
C LEU A 782 27.44 7.15 -23.11
N ASP A 783 28.67 6.66 -22.98
CA ASP A 783 29.47 6.05 -24.06
C ASP A 783 29.74 4.59 -23.71
N LYS A 784 28.78 3.72 -24.08
CA LYS A 784 28.78 2.28 -23.81
C LYS A 784 28.76 1.96 -22.31
N ALA A 785 28.06 2.80 -21.57
CA ALA A 785 27.76 2.55 -20.16
C ALA A 785 26.91 1.27 -20.03
N THR A 786 27.20 0.49 -19.00
CA THR A 786 26.32 -0.58 -18.53
C THR A 786 26.01 -0.29 -17.07
N LEU A 787 24.76 0.10 -16.78
CA LEU A 787 24.28 0.41 -15.45
C LEU A 787 23.37 -0.72 -14.97
N THR A 788 23.75 -1.37 -13.88
CA THR A 788 22.98 -2.47 -13.29
C THR A 788 22.80 -2.25 -11.80
N VAL A 789 21.55 -2.11 -11.36
CA VAL A 789 21.19 -2.11 -9.94
C VAL A 789 20.96 -3.55 -9.50
N LEU A 790 21.71 -3.99 -8.50
CA LEU A 790 21.52 -5.25 -7.79
C LEU A 790 20.77 -4.94 -6.48
N GLY A 791 19.44 -4.95 -6.55
CA GLY A 791 18.56 -4.54 -5.45
C GLY A 791 18.44 -3.03 -5.34
N ALA A 792 17.34 -2.47 -5.83
CA ALA A 792 17.01 -1.07 -5.56
C ALA A 792 16.61 -0.89 -4.08
N PRO A 793 16.90 0.26 -3.44
CA PRO A 793 16.55 0.47 -2.04
C PRO A 793 15.03 0.51 -1.85
N VAL A 794 14.49 -0.56 -1.25
CA VAL A 794 13.05 -0.86 -1.11
C VAL A 794 12.32 0.07 -0.11
N LEU A 795 13.04 1.04 0.46
CA LEU A 795 12.65 1.80 1.66
C LEU A 795 11.65 2.93 1.38
N ASP A 796 11.60 3.41 0.14
CA ASP A 796 10.40 4.05 -0.36
C ASP A 796 9.90 3.28 -1.57
N LYS A 797 8.77 2.60 -1.36
CA LYS A 797 8.00 1.81 -2.34
C LYS A 797 7.70 2.55 -3.65
N SER A 798 7.79 3.89 -3.65
CA SER A 798 7.31 4.77 -4.72
C SER A 798 8.36 5.24 -5.75
N ASN A 799 9.66 5.29 -5.42
CA ASN A 799 10.63 6.18 -6.10
C ASN A 799 12.01 5.55 -6.42
N ALA A 800 12.08 4.24 -6.63
CA ALA A 800 13.35 3.53 -6.89
C ALA A 800 13.87 3.75 -8.33
N ALA A 801 15.03 4.38 -8.53
CA ALA A 801 15.58 4.60 -9.88
C ALA A 801 17.11 4.47 -10.07
N ILE A 802 17.55 4.01 -11.25
CA ILE A 802 18.98 3.86 -11.60
C ILE A 802 19.61 5.22 -11.94
N ILE A 803 18.90 6.06 -12.69
CA ILE A 803 19.23 7.47 -12.90
C ILE A 803 18.08 8.30 -12.34
N ARG A 804 18.35 9.14 -11.32
CA ARG A 804 17.37 10.09 -10.77
C ARG A 804 17.90 11.52 -10.89
N SER A 805 17.07 12.51 -11.17
CA SER A 805 17.46 13.93 -11.05
C SER A 805 16.34 14.81 -10.51
N ALA A 806 16.71 15.79 -9.68
CA ALA A 806 15.79 16.76 -9.07
C ALA A 806 15.34 17.87 -10.04
N THR A 807 15.93 17.97 -11.22
CA THR A 807 15.61 18.97 -12.25
C THR A 807 15.77 18.38 -13.66
N ASP A 808 15.69 19.24 -14.68
CA ASP A 808 15.80 18.89 -16.08
C ASP A 808 17.13 18.18 -16.40
N LEU A 809 17.04 16.99 -17.00
CA LEU A 809 18.20 16.14 -17.31
C LEU A 809 18.35 15.98 -18.82
N THR A 810 19.53 16.28 -19.36
CA THR A 810 19.90 15.87 -20.73
C THR A 810 20.77 14.62 -20.70
N ILE A 811 20.26 13.51 -21.22
CA ILE A 811 21.04 12.28 -21.47
C ILE A 811 21.56 12.31 -22.91
N ARG A 812 22.87 12.24 -23.08
CA ARG A 812 23.55 12.12 -24.37
C ARG A 812 24.09 10.72 -24.59
N LEU A 813 23.63 10.08 -25.66
CA LEU A 813 24.12 8.77 -26.08
C LEU A 813 25.25 8.95 -27.10
N LYS A 814 26.41 8.37 -26.82
CA LYS A 814 27.62 8.41 -27.67
C LYS A 814 28.05 7.03 -28.20
N GLY A 815 27.46 5.98 -27.65
CA GLY A 815 27.56 4.60 -28.12
C GLY A 815 26.54 3.72 -27.39
N ASP A 816 26.25 2.55 -27.96
CA ASP A 816 25.20 1.64 -27.47
C ASP A 816 25.39 1.31 -25.99
N SER A 817 24.44 1.71 -25.15
CA SER A 817 24.49 1.64 -23.69
C SER A 817 23.31 0.84 -23.15
N THR A 818 23.47 0.24 -21.95
CA THR A 818 22.44 -0.59 -21.32
C THR A 818 22.15 -0.12 -19.90
N ILE A 819 20.88 -0.08 -19.53
CA ILE A 819 20.38 0.09 -18.17
C ILE A 819 19.56 -1.15 -17.82
N SER A 820 19.76 -1.72 -16.64
CA SER A 820 19.01 -2.90 -16.19
C SER A 820 18.78 -2.92 -14.69
N SER A 821 17.54 -3.11 -14.24
CA SER A 821 17.23 -3.38 -12.83
C SER A 821 16.47 -4.70 -12.67
N THR A 822 16.77 -5.37 -11.56
CA THR A 822 15.93 -6.42 -10.98
C THR A 822 15.37 -5.87 -9.67
N SER A 823 14.08 -5.56 -9.65
CA SER A 823 13.41 -4.87 -8.55
C SER A 823 12.36 -5.77 -7.89
N ILE A 824 12.19 -5.60 -6.58
CA ILE A 824 11.05 -6.13 -5.81
C ILE A 824 10.15 -5.01 -5.27
N ALA A 825 10.48 -3.75 -5.58
CA ALA A 825 9.72 -2.58 -5.15
C ALA A 825 8.48 -2.37 -6.04
N THR A 826 7.45 -1.75 -5.47
CA THR A 826 6.13 -1.63 -6.11
C THR A 826 6.07 -0.63 -7.26
N THR A 827 6.88 0.44 -7.24
CA THR A 827 7.21 1.22 -8.45
C THR A 827 8.71 1.47 -8.51
N SER A 828 9.30 1.08 -9.63
CA SER A 828 10.71 1.33 -9.94
C SER A 828 10.86 1.75 -11.40
N SER A 829 11.75 2.70 -11.61
CA SER A 829 11.92 3.42 -12.88
C SER A 829 13.38 3.37 -13.31
N ALA A 830 13.70 2.98 -14.54
CA ALA A 830 15.10 2.95 -14.96
C ALA A 830 15.72 4.37 -14.97
N ILE A 831 14.90 5.35 -15.36
CA ILE A 831 15.21 6.79 -15.37
C ILE A 831 14.02 7.55 -14.78
N SER A 832 14.24 8.40 -13.77
CA SER A 832 13.22 9.22 -13.10
C SER A 832 13.68 10.67 -12.94
N VAL A 833 12.90 11.64 -13.44
CA VAL A 833 13.34 13.04 -13.54
C VAL A 833 12.23 13.98 -13.06
N ASN A 834 12.48 14.77 -12.02
CA ASN A 834 11.48 15.71 -11.47
C ASN A 834 11.22 16.92 -12.41
N GLY A 835 12.08 17.13 -13.41
CA GLY A 835 11.96 18.16 -14.45
C GLY A 835 11.82 17.58 -15.87
N ASP A 836 12.32 18.30 -16.87
CA ASP A 836 12.26 17.89 -18.28
C ASP A 836 13.39 16.90 -18.64
N LEU A 837 13.06 15.77 -19.27
CA LEU A 837 14.04 14.78 -19.75
C LEU A 837 14.26 14.92 -21.26
N THR A 838 15.51 15.16 -21.67
CA THR A 838 15.92 15.07 -23.08
C THR A 838 16.90 13.92 -23.30
N ILE A 839 16.56 12.95 -24.15
CA ILE A 839 17.46 11.88 -24.60
C ILE A 839 17.84 12.14 -26.06
N ILE A 840 19.14 12.32 -26.32
CA ILE A 840 19.65 12.73 -27.65
C ILE A 840 20.97 12.04 -28.01
N ALA A 841 21.21 11.84 -29.31
CA ALA A 841 22.50 11.36 -29.80
C ALA A 841 23.59 12.46 -29.81
N ASP A 842 24.82 12.11 -29.44
CA ASP A 842 25.99 13.00 -29.53
C ASP A 842 26.59 13.03 -30.97
N SER A 843 26.06 12.21 -31.89
CA SER A 843 26.48 12.18 -33.30
C SER A 843 25.35 11.79 -34.26
N THR A 844 25.38 12.31 -35.49
CA THR A 844 24.34 12.11 -36.53
C THR A 844 24.58 10.91 -37.46
N ASP A 845 25.73 10.25 -37.38
CA ASP A 845 26.14 9.27 -38.39
C ASP A 845 25.51 7.88 -38.20
N THR A 846 25.17 7.53 -36.95
CA THR A 846 24.40 6.34 -36.55
C THR A 846 23.64 6.65 -35.27
N ALA A 847 22.33 6.40 -35.24
CA ALA A 847 21.52 6.53 -34.03
C ALA A 847 21.96 5.50 -32.97
N PRO A 848 22.52 5.91 -31.82
CA PRO A 848 22.99 5.00 -30.79
C PRO A 848 21.82 4.39 -30.02
N THR A 849 22.04 3.20 -29.48
CA THR A 849 21.03 2.44 -28.74
C THR A 849 21.10 2.72 -27.23
N LEU A 850 19.94 2.88 -26.59
CA LEU A 850 19.78 2.71 -25.15
C LEU A 850 18.83 1.53 -24.92
N THR A 851 19.38 0.39 -24.51
CA THR A 851 18.60 -0.76 -24.07
C THR A 851 18.24 -0.61 -22.59
N ILE A 852 16.96 -0.72 -22.25
CA ILE A 852 16.46 -0.70 -20.87
C ILE A 852 15.78 -2.04 -20.58
N ARG A 853 16.11 -2.65 -19.44
CA ARG A 853 15.56 -3.95 -19.01
C ARG A 853 15.16 -3.92 -17.54
N GLU A 854 13.86 -3.84 -17.29
CA GLU A 854 13.30 -3.89 -15.94
C GLU A 854 12.65 -5.24 -15.70
N THR A 855 13.09 -5.95 -14.65
CA THR A 855 12.47 -7.19 -14.17
C THR A 855 11.86 -6.94 -12.80
N VAL A 856 10.55 -7.11 -12.61
CA VAL A 856 9.86 -6.69 -11.38
C VAL A 856 8.82 -7.69 -10.88
N SER A 857 8.91 -8.12 -9.62
CA SER A 857 8.11 -9.23 -9.10
C SER A 857 6.62 -8.93 -8.88
N THR A 858 6.30 -7.72 -8.44
CA THR A 858 5.07 -7.40 -7.67
C THR A 858 4.74 -5.90 -7.75
N ALA A 859 4.66 -5.32 -8.96
CA ALA A 859 4.64 -3.88 -9.15
C ALA A 859 3.25 -3.30 -9.48
N VAL A 860 2.90 -2.20 -8.81
CA VAL A 860 1.67 -1.44 -9.06
C VAL A 860 2.02 -0.26 -9.98
N ILE A 861 2.03 -0.53 -11.28
CA ILE A 861 2.28 0.45 -12.37
C ILE A 861 3.72 1.04 -12.37
N PRO A 862 4.78 0.24 -12.66
CA PRO A 862 6.14 0.76 -12.81
C PRO A 862 6.33 1.55 -14.12
N HIS A 863 7.22 2.55 -14.12
CA HIS A 863 7.49 3.42 -15.27
C HIS A 863 8.95 3.25 -15.76
N LEU A 864 9.23 2.65 -16.91
CA LEU A 864 10.63 2.44 -17.34
C LEU A 864 11.39 3.76 -17.52
N ILE A 865 10.72 4.80 -18.01
CA ILE A 865 11.21 6.19 -18.03
C ILE A 865 10.08 7.11 -17.55
N GLU A 866 10.36 8.00 -16.61
CA GLU A 866 9.43 9.05 -16.18
C GLU A 866 10.07 10.45 -16.10
N ALA A 867 9.29 11.47 -16.48
CA ALA A 867 9.64 12.89 -16.36
C ALA A 867 8.41 13.81 -16.33
N ASN A 868 8.60 15.13 -16.28
CA ASN A 868 7.58 16.10 -16.67
C ASN A 868 7.36 16.05 -18.19
N ASP A 869 8.11 16.82 -18.99
CA ASP A 869 8.16 16.65 -20.44
C ASP A 869 9.28 15.66 -20.82
N ILE A 870 9.02 14.76 -21.78
CA ILE A 870 10.02 13.84 -22.36
C ILE A 870 10.27 14.21 -23.84
N THR A 871 11.53 14.44 -24.19
CA THR A 871 11.99 14.69 -25.57
C THR A 871 13.02 13.66 -26.00
N ILE A 872 12.78 12.97 -27.12
CA ILE A 872 13.63 11.88 -27.65
C ILE A 872 14.01 12.21 -29.10
N GLN A 873 15.31 12.31 -29.38
CA GLN A 873 15.84 12.78 -30.67
C GLN A 873 17.03 11.97 -31.18
N GLN A 874 16.92 11.43 -32.41
CA GLN A 874 18.00 10.76 -33.16
C GLN A 874 18.60 9.52 -32.47
N VAL A 875 17.84 8.83 -31.62
CA VAL A 875 18.27 7.65 -30.84
C VAL A 875 17.45 6.40 -31.14
N THR A 876 17.99 5.24 -30.79
CA THR A 876 17.22 3.99 -30.70
C THR A 876 16.98 3.67 -29.23
N LEU A 877 15.72 3.53 -28.80
CA LEU A 877 15.35 3.00 -27.49
C LEU A 877 14.86 1.55 -27.65
N ASP A 878 15.36 0.66 -26.82
CA ASP A 878 15.06 -0.78 -26.82
C ASP A 878 14.63 -1.21 -25.41
N MET A 879 13.32 -1.19 -25.14
CA MET A 879 12.77 -1.38 -23.80
C MET A 879 12.11 -2.74 -23.64
N THR A 880 12.56 -3.51 -22.66
CA THR A 880 11.93 -4.75 -22.22
C THR A 880 11.49 -4.63 -20.75
N TYR A 881 10.25 -4.98 -20.47
CA TYR A 881 9.73 -5.17 -19.12
C TYR A 881 9.45 -6.67 -18.90
N ASP A 882 9.87 -7.24 -17.78
CA ASP A 882 9.66 -8.65 -17.44
C ASP A 882 9.17 -8.76 -15.99
N GLY A 883 7.86 -8.55 -15.79
CA GLY A 883 7.31 -8.45 -14.45
C GLY A 883 5.80 -8.59 -14.38
N ASN A 884 5.29 -8.85 -13.18
CA ASN A 884 3.86 -8.91 -12.92
C ASN A 884 3.38 -7.50 -12.57
N GLY A 885 2.71 -6.83 -13.52
CA GLY A 885 2.05 -5.54 -13.30
C GLY A 885 1.89 -4.68 -14.57
N GLU A 886 0.97 -3.72 -14.54
CA GLU A 886 0.68 -2.76 -15.63
C GLU A 886 1.84 -1.75 -15.89
N ALA A 887 2.93 -2.15 -16.53
CA ALA A 887 4.06 -1.24 -16.78
C ALA A 887 3.75 -0.12 -17.81
N ARG A 888 4.36 1.05 -17.62
CA ARG A 888 4.44 2.11 -18.65
C ARG A 888 5.88 2.20 -19.17
N ALA A 889 6.09 2.20 -20.48
CA ALA A 889 7.44 2.31 -21.03
C ALA A 889 7.97 3.76 -20.94
N LEU A 890 7.14 4.74 -21.28
CA LEU A 890 7.37 6.17 -21.03
C LEU A 890 6.15 6.76 -20.29
N TYR A 891 6.40 7.50 -19.22
CA TYR A 891 5.40 8.27 -18.49
C TYR A 891 5.79 9.76 -18.42
N ALA A 892 4.94 10.64 -18.91
CA ALA A 892 5.13 12.09 -18.84
C ALA A 892 4.02 12.75 -18.03
N GLY A 893 4.41 13.48 -16.97
CA GLY A 893 3.52 14.39 -16.24
C GLY A 893 3.06 15.58 -17.10
N GLY A 894 3.83 15.90 -18.13
CA GLY A 894 3.50 16.78 -19.24
C GLY A 894 3.39 15.99 -20.54
N SER A 895 4.27 16.26 -21.49
CA SER A 895 4.17 15.94 -22.91
C SER A 895 5.25 14.94 -23.35
N ILE A 896 5.03 14.22 -24.46
CA ILE A 896 6.07 13.37 -25.09
C ILE A 896 6.32 13.84 -26.52
N THR A 897 7.58 14.13 -26.87
CA THR A 897 8.01 14.44 -28.24
C THR A 897 9.08 13.46 -28.72
N VAL A 898 8.80 12.76 -29.83
CA VAL A 898 9.71 11.79 -30.47
C VAL A 898 9.99 12.23 -31.91
N THR A 899 11.27 12.45 -32.24
CA THR A 899 11.73 12.93 -33.56
C THR A 899 12.95 12.15 -34.05
N ASP A 900 13.01 11.81 -35.35
CA ASP A 900 14.11 11.08 -36.01
C ASP A 900 14.55 9.78 -35.29
N SER A 901 13.67 9.16 -34.48
CA SER A 901 14.06 8.12 -33.51
C SER A 901 13.38 6.77 -33.77
N THR A 902 13.94 5.70 -33.21
CA THR A 902 13.30 4.37 -33.17
C THR A 902 13.04 3.99 -31.73
N ILE A 903 11.82 3.53 -31.41
CA ILE A 903 11.45 3.02 -30.10
C ILE A 903 10.85 1.62 -30.28
N THR A 904 11.48 0.63 -29.65
CA THR A 904 10.98 -0.75 -29.56
C THR A 904 10.58 -1.02 -28.11
N MET A 905 9.41 -1.63 -27.92
CA MET A 905 8.84 -1.99 -26.62
C MET A 905 8.33 -3.43 -26.66
N GLY A 906 8.66 -4.22 -25.64
CA GLY A 906 8.18 -5.60 -25.51
C GLY A 906 8.18 -6.10 -24.06
N SER A 907 7.55 -7.25 -23.85
CA SER A 907 7.67 -8.02 -22.61
C SER A 907 8.09 -9.45 -22.93
N SER A 908 8.96 -10.04 -22.11
CA SER A 908 9.34 -11.46 -22.20
C SER A 908 8.33 -12.39 -21.51
N THR A 909 7.47 -11.85 -20.64
CA THR A 909 6.46 -12.60 -19.88
C THR A 909 5.07 -12.46 -20.51
N LEU A 910 4.52 -13.60 -20.96
CA LEU A 910 3.15 -13.69 -21.49
C LEU A 910 2.09 -14.00 -20.39
N ALA A 911 2.53 -14.20 -19.15
CA ALA A 911 1.67 -14.55 -18.01
C ALA A 911 1.24 -13.28 -17.26
N GLY A 912 -0.03 -13.23 -16.82
CA GLY A 912 -0.55 -12.08 -16.08
C GLY A 912 -0.65 -10.81 -16.93
N GLU A 913 0.23 -9.86 -16.68
CA GLU A 913 0.05 -8.43 -16.96
C GLU A 913 1.34 -7.87 -17.59
N GLY A 914 1.23 -7.02 -18.61
CA GLY A 914 2.37 -6.55 -19.41
C GLY A 914 2.57 -5.04 -19.41
N ILE A 915 3.30 -4.52 -20.40
CA ILE A 915 3.40 -3.06 -20.63
C ILE A 915 2.04 -2.53 -21.04
N TYR A 916 1.24 -2.07 -20.08
CA TYR A 916 -0.08 -1.49 -20.27
C TYR A 916 -0.08 -0.24 -21.16
N SER A 917 0.99 0.56 -21.11
CA SER A 917 1.12 1.75 -21.97
C SER A 917 2.53 1.94 -22.52
N GLY A 918 2.68 2.05 -23.84
CA GLY A 918 3.93 2.43 -24.49
C GLY A 918 4.32 3.88 -24.16
N LEU A 919 3.71 4.83 -24.86
CA LEU A 919 3.86 6.27 -24.63
C LEU A 919 2.64 6.79 -23.86
N PHE A 920 2.78 7.04 -22.56
CA PHE A 920 1.72 7.64 -21.72
C PHE A 920 2.08 9.09 -21.36
N ALA A 921 1.20 10.03 -21.65
CA ALA A 921 1.38 11.43 -21.29
C ALA A 921 0.09 12.05 -20.75
N LEU A 922 0.21 12.95 -19.77
CA LEU A 922 -0.94 13.74 -19.31
C LEU A 922 -1.28 14.89 -20.28
N ALA A 923 -0.29 15.44 -20.99
CA ALA A 923 -0.46 16.45 -22.04
C ALA A 923 -0.25 15.86 -23.45
N ASP A 924 0.25 16.65 -24.40
CA ASP A 924 0.33 16.29 -25.82
C ASP A 924 1.39 15.21 -26.12
N ILE A 925 1.13 14.33 -27.09
CA ILE A 925 2.13 13.40 -27.64
C ILE A 925 2.35 13.70 -29.13
N THR A 926 3.60 13.92 -29.52
CA THR A 926 4.01 14.19 -30.91
C THR A 926 5.06 13.19 -31.37
N VAL A 927 4.79 12.51 -32.49
CA VAL A 927 5.67 11.53 -33.13
C VAL A 927 5.93 11.99 -34.57
N THR A 928 7.19 12.28 -34.91
CA THR A 928 7.58 12.84 -36.22
C THR A 928 8.78 12.10 -36.78
N ASP A 929 8.71 11.69 -38.04
CA ASP A 929 9.76 10.96 -38.76
C ASP A 929 10.40 9.79 -37.97
N SER A 930 9.59 9.13 -37.12
CA SER A 930 10.06 8.16 -36.10
C SER A 930 9.36 6.80 -36.21
N ALA A 931 10.05 5.73 -35.81
CA ALA A 931 9.52 4.37 -35.77
C ALA A 931 9.13 3.97 -34.33
N LEU A 932 7.89 3.48 -34.14
CA LEU A 932 7.39 2.94 -32.88
C LEU A 932 6.93 1.49 -33.10
N ASN A 933 7.55 0.54 -32.41
CA ASN A 933 7.27 -0.89 -32.57
C ASN A 933 6.90 -1.51 -31.21
N ALA A 934 5.74 -2.17 -31.12
CA ALA A 934 5.36 -2.99 -29.97
C ALA A 934 5.37 -4.48 -30.37
N THR A 935 6.24 -5.28 -29.75
CA THR A 935 6.50 -6.68 -30.13
C THR A 935 5.98 -7.68 -29.11
N ASP A 936 5.15 -8.63 -29.57
CA ASP A 936 4.81 -9.92 -28.93
C ASP A 936 4.54 -9.90 -27.41
N GLY A 937 3.80 -8.90 -26.91
CA GLY A 937 3.39 -8.80 -25.50
C GLY A 937 1.95 -8.30 -25.31
N LYS A 938 1.41 -8.47 -24.08
CA LYS A 938 0.13 -7.87 -23.66
C LYS A 938 0.30 -6.36 -23.50
N MET A 939 0.24 -5.63 -24.61
CA MET A 939 0.16 -4.16 -24.60
C MET A 939 -1.27 -3.71 -24.87
N ASP A 940 -1.76 -2.85 -23.99
CA ASP A 940 -3.13 -2.31 -23.98
C ASP A 940 -3.23 -1.02 -24.81
N SER A 941 -2.24 -0.12 -24.70
CA SER A 941 -2.12 1.07 -25.54
C SER A 941 -0.67 1.37 -25.93
N LEU A 942 -0.43 1.76 -27.19
CA LEU A 942 0.90 2.17 -27.66
C LEU A 942 1.09 3.69 -27.49
N ILE A 943 0.02 4.47 -27.67
CA ILE A 943 0.05 5.93 -27.47
C ILE A 943 -1.22 6.35 -26.73
N ARG A 944 -1.06 6.92 -25.53
CA ARG A 944 -2.17 7.39 -24.68
C ARG A 944 -1.88 8.78 -24.14
N SER A 945 -2.53 9.79 -24.73
CA SER A 945 -2.58 11.15 -24.19
C SER A 945 -3.84 11.31 -23.35
N GLU A 946 -3.66 11.37 -22.03
CA GLU A 946 -4.77 11.33 -21.08
C GLU A 946 -5.51 12.67 -21.01
N TRP A 947 -4.87 13.84 -21.11
CA TRP A 947 -5.55 15.15 -21.18
C TRP A 947 -5.11 16.05 -22.35
N GLY A 948 -4.32 15.55 -23.30
CA GLY A 948 -3.86 16.30 -24.47
C GLY A 948 -4.35 15.77 -25.82
N ASN A 949 -3.58 16.10 -26.85
CA ASN A 949 -3.72 15.67 -28.23
C ASN A 949 -2.65 14.63 -28.57
N VAL A 950 -2.86 13.85 -29.64
CA VAL A 950 -1.84 12.98 -30.24
C VAL A 950 -1.63 13.38 -31.69
N THR A 951 -0.37 13.52 -32.12
CA THR A 951 0.00 13.79 -33.51
C THR A 951 1.05 12.81 -33.99
N VAL A 952 0.76 12.08 -35.07
CA VAL A 952 1.73 11.23 -35.78
C VAL A 952 1.91 11.77 -37.20
N SER A 953 3.12 12.16 -37.56
CA SER A 953 3.37 12.92 -38.80
C SER A 953 4.69 12.57 -39.51
N GLY A 954 4.84 13.06 -40.74
CA GLY A 954 6.02 12.80 -41.57
C GLY A 954 6.11 11.34 -42.00
N ASN A 955 7.32 10.82 -42.11
CA ASN A 955 7.62 9.45 -42.51
C ASN A 955 7.51 8.44 -41.35
N SER A 956 6.81 8.79 -40.26
CA SER A 956 6.66 7.96 -39.06
C SER A 956 6.02 6.60 -39.34
N GLN A 957 6.50 5.56 -38.67
CA GLN A 957 6.06 4.17 -38.83
C GLN A 957 5.66 3.63 -37.46
N VAL A 958 4.38 3.35 -37.26
CA VAL A 958 3.82 2.86 -35.99
C VAL A 958 3.25 1.48 -36.22
N GLU A 959 3.82 0.45 -35.59
CA GLU A 959 3.36 -0.94 -35.73
C GLU A 959 3.07 -1.55 -34.34
N MET A 960 1.85 -2.07 -34.19
CA MET A 960 1.36 -2.63 -32.94
C MET A 960 0.52 -3.89 -33.16
N SER A 961 0.96 -5.01 -32.61
CA SER A 961 0.07 -6.13 -32.26
C SER A 961 -0.40 -5.94 -30.82
N HIS A 962 -1.65 -5.54 -30.60
CA HIS A 962 -2.21 -5.29 -29.27
C HIS A 962 -3.05 -6.46 -28.79
N GLY A 963 -2.98 -6.75 -27.49
CA GLY A 963 -3.44 -8.03 -26.96
C GLY A 963 -3.75 -8.05 -25.46
N GLY A 964 -4.12 -6.91 -24.90
CA GLY A 964 -4.73 -6.84 -23.57
C GLY A 964 -5.95 -7.75 -23.44
N GLU A 965 -6.02 -8.49 -22.33
CA GLU A 965 -7.23 -9.21 -21.91
C GLU A 965 -8.23 -8.29 -21.20
N TYR A 966 -7.78 -7.09 -20.78
CA TYR A 966 -8.62 -6.07 -20.18
C TYR A 966 -9.56 -5.44 -21.22
N HIS A 967 -10.80 -5.22 -20.80
CA HIS A 967 -11.80 -4.58 -21.64
C HIS A 967 -11.55 -3.06 -21.76
N PHE A 968 -11.80 -2.50 -22.94
CA PHE A 968 -11.84 -1.05 -23.27
C PHE A 968 -10.52 -0.28 -23.47
N SER A 969 -9.33 -0.90 -23.50
CA SER A 969 -8.06 -0.21 -23.75
C SER A 969 -7.83 0.17 -25.23
N MET A 970 -7.74 1.46 -25.55
CA MET A 970 -7.59 1.92 -26.94
C MET A 970 -6.12 1.97 -27.37
N ALA A 971 -5.77 1.25 -28.45
CA ALA A 971 -4.39 1.12 -28.92
C ALA A 971 -3.72 2.47 -29.25
N ILE A 972 -4.47 3.42 -29.81
CA ILE A 972 -4.12 4.85 -29.83
C ILE A 972 -5.29 5.68 -29.25
N PHE A 973 -5.01 6.48 -28.23
CA PHE A 973 -5.96 7.34 -27.53
C PHE A 973 -5.48 8.79 -27.39
N ALA A 974 -6.40 9.74 -27.65
CA ALA A 974 -6.27 11.13 -27.25
C ALA A 974 -7.55 11.63 -26.55
N ARG A 975 -7.44 12.36 -25.44
CA ARG A 975 -8.63 13.00 -24.84
C ARG A 975 -9.12 14.20 -25.64
N HIS A 976 -8.24 14.90 -26.36
CA HIS A 976 -8.59 15.95 -27.32
C HIS A 976 -8.50 15.46 -28.76
N THR A 977 -7.59 16.00 -29.57
CA THR A 977 -7.52 15.73 -31.02
C THR A 977 -6.51 14.63 -31.31
N LEU A 978 -6.82 13.76 -32.27
CA LEU A 978 -5.87 12.78 -32.79
C LEU A 978 -5.60 13.08 -34.27
N THR A 979 -4.36 13.38 -34.62
CA THR A 979 -3.95 13.82 -35.97
C THR A 979 -2.96 12.84 -36.60
N PHE A 980 -3.25 12.42 -37.83
CA PHE A 980 -2.34 11.65 -38.68
C PHE A 980 -2.01 12.46 -39.93
N ASP A 981 -0.78 12.95 -40.08
CA ASP A 981 -0.30 13.67 -41.28
C ASP A 981 0.96 13.00 -41.86
N LEU A 982 0.75 11.76 -42.29
CA LEU A 982 1.76 10.84 -42.81
C LEU A 982 2.16 11.21 -44.24
N GLN A 983 3.46 11.11 -44.51
CA GLN A 983 4.11 11.42 -45.79
C GLN A 983 4.91 10.21 -46.31
N GLU A 984 5.27 10.23 -47.59
CA GLU A 984 6.11 9.24 -48.31
C GLU A 984 5.92 7.75 -47.94
N SER A 985 6.61 7.26 -46.90
CA SER A 985 6.60 5.86 -46.43
C SER A 985 5.92 5.66 -45.07
N GLY A 986 5.37 6.71 -44.47
CA GLY A 986 4.78 6.67 -43.14
C GLY A 986 3.47 5.87 -43.07
N PHE A 987 3.30 5.10 -42.00
CA PHE A 987 2.13 4.26 -41.76
C PHE A 987 1.86 4.08 -40.27
N VAL A 988 0.61 3.72 -39.95
CA VAL A 988 0.14 3.30 -38.63
C VAL A 988 -0.65 2.02 -38.83
N HIS A 989 -0.10 0.89 -38.39
CA HIS A 989 -0.65 -0.46 -38.51
C HIS A 989 -0.94 -1.01 -37.11
N ILE A 990 -2.23 -1.07 -36.77
CA ILE A 990 -2.73 -1.56 -35.48
C ILE A 990 -3.51 -2.84 -35.72
N LYS A 991 -3.18 -3.89 -34.97
CA LYS A 991 -3.76 -5.22 -35.13
C LYS A 991 -4.14 -5.84 -33.79
N ALA A 992 -5.43 -5.98 -33.51
CA ALA A 992 -5.93 -6.69 -32.34
C ALA A 992 -5.69 -8.20 -32.45
N THR A 993 -5.11 -8.82 -31.42
CA THR A 993 -5.12 -10.28 -31.25
C THR A 993 -6.47 -10.78 -30.73
N HIS A 994 -7.15 -9.97 -29.92
CA HIS A 994 -8.47 -10.25 -29.33
C HIS A 994 -9.53 -9.21 -29.76
N PRO A 995 -9.93 -9.18 -31.05
CA PRO A 995 -10.85 -8.16 -31.59
C PRO A 995 -12.25 -8.17 -30.97
N ASP A 996 -12.65 -9.27 -30.32
CA ASP A 996 -13.94 -9.40 -29.62
C ASP A 996 -13.94 -8.78 -28.21
N VAL A 997 -12.77 -8.69 -27.57
CA VAL A 997 -12.56 -8.12 -26.22
C VAL A 997 -12.35 -6.61 -26.31
N ASN A 998 -11.62 -6.19 -27.33
CA ASN A 998 -11.11 -4.83 -27.49
C ASN A 998 -11.43 -4.28 -28.90
N PRO A 999 -12.59 -3.62 -29.07
CA PRO A 999 -13.06 -3.22 -30.40
C PRO A 999 -12.45 -1.91 -30.94
N TYR A 1000 -11.64 -1.19 -30.16
CA TYR A 1000 -11.19 0.17 -30.49
C TYR A 1000 -9.69 0.22 -30.82
N ALA A 1001 -9.30 0.09 -32.09
CA ALA A 1001 -7.91 0.35 -32.49
C ALA A 1001 -7.52 1.82 -32.26
N ILE A 1002 -8.44 2.75 -32.50
CA ILE A 1002 -8.18 4.20 -32.50
C ILE A 1002 -9.39 4.97 -31.96
N SER A 1003 -9.16 5.91 -31.03
CA SER A 1003 -10.20 6.72 -30.40
C SER A 1003 -9.74 8.14 -30.03
N ALA A 1004 -10.64 9.11 -30.14
CA ALA A 1004 -10.48 10.46 -29.58
C ALA A 1004 -11.72 10.85 -28.77
N TYR A 1005 -11.57 11.23 -27.49
CA TYR A 1005 -12.73 11.41 -26.60
C TYR A 1005 -13.51 12.72 -26.87
N LYS A 1006 -12.91 13.88 -26.58
CA LYS A 1006 -13.58 15.19 -26.68
C LYS A 1006 -13.36 15.89 -28.02
N GLY A 1007 -12.25 15.64 -28.70
CA GLY A 1007 -11.91 16.25 -30.00
C GLY A 1007 -12.38 15.43 -31.21
N ASP A 1008 -11.62 15.53 -32.29
CA ASP A 1008 -11.85 14.83 -33.56
C ASP A 1008 -10.63 13.96 -33.96
N ILE A 1009 -10.85 12.97 -34.83
CA ILE A 1009 -9.78 12.26 -35.54
C ILE A 1009 -9.57 12.96 -36.89
N VAL A 1010 -8.36 13.45 -37.13
CA VAL A 1010 -7.98 14.26 -38.29
C VAL A 1010 -6.98 13.49 -39.15
N LEU A 1011 -7.25 13.41 -40.46
CA LEU A 1011 -6.34 12.87 -41.46
C LEU A 1011 -5.83 14.01 -42.35
N GLY A 1012 -4.51 14.13 -42.49
CA GLY A 1012 -3.86 15.12 -43.35
C GLY A 1012 -4.17 14.92 -44.83
N GLU A 1013 -3.90 15.94 -45.66
CA GLU A 1013 -4.24 15.90 -47.10
C GLU A 1013 -3.58 14.70 -47.81
N ASN A 1014 -2.41 14.27 -47.35
CA ASN A 1014 -1.65 13.13 -47.87
C ASN A 1014 -1.88 11.81 -47.10
N THR A 1015 -2.81 11.71 -46.15
CA THR A 1015 -3.06 10.49 -45.36
C THR A 1015 -4.37 9.79 -45.75
N GLU A 1016 -4.40 8.45 -45.78
CA GLU A 1016 -5.60 7.63 -46.01
C GLU A 1016 -5.71 6.45 -45.04
N ILE A 1017 -6.95 6.03 -44.74
CA ILE A 1017 -7.20 4.70 -44.16
C ILE A 1017 -7.31 3.72 -45.34
N SER A 1018 -6.57 2.63 -45.28
CA SER A 1018 -6.49 1.66 -46.40
C SER A 1018 -6.83 0.22 -46.06
N ASP A 1019 -6.96 -0.10 -44.77
CA ASP A 1019 -7.56 -1.33 -44.27
C ASP A 1019 -8.29 -1.00 -42.96
N PRO A 1020 -9.58 -1.37 -42.76
CA PRO A 1020 -10.50 -1.90 -43.77
C PRO A 1020 -10.86 -0.86 -44.83
N GLU A 1021 -10.96 -1.29 -46.09
CA GLU A 1021 -11.33 -0.41 -47.21
C GLU A 1021 -12.72 0.21 -46.99
N GLY A 1022 -12.81 1.54 -47.07
CA GLY A 1022 -14.05 2.28 -46.86
C GLY A 1022 -14.37 2.63 -45.41
N ALA A 1023 -13.44 2.42 -44.46
CA ALA A 1023 -13.58 2.90 -43.09
C ALA A 1023 -13.76 4.43 -43.00
N ILE A 1024 -14.53 4.88 -42.01
CA ILE A 1024 -14.83 6.31 -41.79
C ILE A 1024 -14.65 6.72 -40.32
N VAL A 1025 -14.23 7.97 -40.11
CA VAL A 1025 -14.28 8.63 -38.80
C VAL A 1025 -15.74 9.01 -38.49
N LYS A 1026 -16.25 8.61 -37.32
CA LYS A 1026 -17.61 8.90 -36.87
C LYS A 1026 -17.68 9.11 -35.35
N ARG A 1027 -18.67 9.87 -34.89
CA ARG A 1027 -19.02 9.99 -33.47
C ARG A 1027 -19.91 8.83 -33.04
N ILE A 1028 -19.59 8.21 -31.91
CA ILE A 1028 -20.31 7.08 -31.30
C ILE A 1028 -20.47 7.32 -29.79
N THR A 1029 -21.45 6.67 -29.17
CA THR A 1029 -21.69 6.73 -27.73
C THR A 1029 -21.79 5.31 -27.19
N ALA A 1030 -20.97 4.99 -26.18
CA ALA A 1030 -20.87 3.67 -25.55
C ALA A 1030 -20.48 3.85 -24.07
N GLY A 1031 -21.11 3.10 -23.16
CA GLY A 1031 -20.86 3.23 -21.72
C GLY A 1031 -21.08 4.66 -21.18
N GLY A 1032 -22.12 5.35 -21.66
CA GLY A 1032 -22.39 6.77 -21.35
C GLY A 1032 -21.45 7.77 -22.04
N ALA A 1033 -20.18 7.40 -22.25
CA ALA A 1033 -19.18 8.22 -22.89
C ALA A 1033 -19.38 8.35 -24.42
N THR A 1034 -19.01 9.51 -24.98
CA THR A 1034 -19.14 9.80 -26.43
C THR A 1034 -17.78 10.09 -27.03
N HIS A 1035 -17.37 9.29 -28.01
CA HIS A 1035 -16.04 9.31 -28.63
C HIS A 1035 -16.14 9.48 -30.15
N MET A 1036 -15.05 9.92 -30.76
CA MET A 1036 -14.78 9.77 -32.19
C MET A 1036 -13.95 8.50 -32.40
N ALA A 1037 -14.37 7.63 -33.30
CA ALA A 1037 -13.68 6.37 -33.61
C ALA A 1037 -13.73 6.07 -35.11
N LEU A 1038 -13.01 5.02 -35.53
CA LEU A 1038 -13.09 4.46 -36.86
C LEU A 1038 -14.14 3.36 -36.93
N LEU A 1039 -15.01 3.42 -37.95
CA LEU A 1039 -16.03 2.42 -38.23
C LEU A 1039 -15.87 1.85 -39.65
N ASP A 1040 -16.21 0.59 -39.83
CA ASP A 1040 -16.23 -0.08 -41.13
C ASP A 1040 -17.42 0.37 -42.01
N ALA A 1041 -17.50 -0.16 -43.23
CA ALA A 1041 -18.59 0.12 -44.17
C ALA A 1041 -20.00 -0.36 -43.71
N ASN A 1042 -20.11 -1.02 -42.55
CA ASN A 1042 -21.34 -1.55 -41.95
C ASN A 1042 -21.71 -0.83 -40.63
N ASP A 1043 -20.98 0.23 -40.23
CA ASP A 1043 -21.05 0.88 -38.92
C ASP A 1043 -20.60 0.02 -37.72
N ASN A 1044 -19.76 -0.99 -37.92
CA ASN A 1044 -19.04 -1.68 -36.84
C ASN A 1044 -17.77 -0.90 -36.44
N ILE A 1045 -17.37 -0.95 -35.16
CA ILE A 1045 -16.12 -0.32 -34.67
C ILE A 1045 -14.90 -1.13 -35.17
N VAL A 1046 -13.83 -0.43 -35.57
CA VAL A 1046 -12.63 -1.04 -36.16
C VAL A 1046 -11.55 -1.34 -35.11
N SER A 1047 -11.28 -2.64 -34.91
CA SER A 1047 -10.21 -3.18 -34.03
C SER A 1047 -8.89 -3.51 -34.76
N ASN A 1048 -8.86 -3.43 -36.10
CA ASN A 1048 -7.67 -3.67 -36.91
C ASN A 1048 -7.64 -2.60 -38.01
N VAL A 1049 -6.59 -1.80 -38.09
CA VAL A 1049 -6.52 -0.67 -39.04
C VAL A 1049 -5.12 -0.44 -39.61
N THR A 1050 -5.06 -0.12 -40.90
CA THR A 1050 -3.87 0.45 -41.56
C THR A 1050 -4.17 1.85 -42.08
N ILE A 1051 -3.69 2.88 -41.38
CA ILE A 1051 -3.59 4.26 -41.88
C ILE A 1051 -2.21 4.44 -42.53
N LYS A 1052 -2.11 5.16 -43.65
CA LYS A 1052 -0.82 5.39 -44.31
C LYS A 1052 -0.77 6.69 -45.11
N ALA A 1053 0.44 7.08 -45.51
CA ALA A 1053 0.66 8.01 -46.58
C ALA A 1053 0.01 7.50 -47.89
N LYS A 1054 -0.74 8.38 -48.56
CA LYS A 1054 -1.28 8.16 -49.91
C LYS A 1054 -0.12 7.94 -50.87
N ALA A 1055 -0.26 6.94 -51.75
CA ALA A 1055 0.72 6.73 -52.82
C ALA A 1055 0.87 8.02 -53.64
N ALA A 1056 2.09 8.56 -53.66
CA ALA A 1056 2.39 9.79 -54.38
C ALA A 1056 1.90 9.67 -55.83
N THR A 1057 1.02 10.58 -56.25
CA THR A 1057 0.33 10.49 -57.55
C THR A 1057 1.36 10.38 -58.66
N GLU A 1058 1.39 9.25 -59.39
CA GLU A 1058 2.42 8.98 -60.39
C GLU A 1058 2.50 10.18 -61.35
N PRO A 1059 3.64 10.88 -61.43
CA PRO A 1059 3.70 12.20 -62.03
C PRO A 1059 3.32 12.09 -63.51
N GLU A 1060 2.17 12.70 -63.87
CA GLU A 1060 1.52 12.52 -65.18
C GLU A 1060 2.56 12.51 -66.29
N GLN A 1061 2.78 11.34 -66.92
CA GLN A 1061 3.86 11.19 -67.90
C GLN A 1061 3.70 12.28 -68.97
N PRO A 1062 4.68 13.20 -69.11
CA PRO A 1062 4.50 14.41 -69.91
C PRO A 1062 4.18 14.02 -71.35
N GLY A 1063 2.93 14.32 -71.75
CA GLY A 1063 2.22 13.63 -72.84
C GLY A 1063 3.09 13.38 -74.06
N GLY A 1064 3.24 12.10 -74.41
CA GLY A 1064 4.30 11.58 -75.28
C GLY A 1064 4.66 12.48 -76.46
N THR A 1065 5.84 13.08 -76.39
CA THR A 1065 6.39 13.91 -77.47
C THR A 1065 6.59 13.06 -78.73
N GLU A 1066 6.19 13.61 -79.88
CA GLU A 1066 6.16 12.87 -81.14
C GLU A 1066 7.55 12.29 -81.49
N GLN A 1067 7.57 10.98 -81.74
CA GLN A 1067 8.77 10.19 -82.03
C GLN A 1067 9.58 10.82 -83.19
N PRO A 1068 10.83 11.28 -82.96
CA PRO A 1068 11.68 11.77 -84.04
C PRO A 1068 12.01 10.64 -85.04
N GLU A 1069 11.79 10.89 -86.33
CA GLU A 1069 12.09 9.91 -87.38
C GLU A 1069 13.59 9.56 -87.43
N GLN A 1070 13.92 8.26 -87.49
CA GLN A 1070 15.30 7.80 -87.60
C GLN A 1070 15.87 8.01 -89.02
N PRO A 1071 17.03 8.67 -89.18
CA PRO A 1071 17.92 8.43 -90.29
C PRO A 1071 18.75 7.16 -90.01
N GLY A 1072 18.66 6.14 -90.87
CA GLY A 1072 19.19 4.80 -90.62
C GLY A 1072 20.57 4.47 -91.22
N GLY A 1073 21.11 3.32 -90.80
CA GLY A 1073 22.42 2.77 -91.23
C GLY A 1073 23.58 3.18 -90.31
N THR A 1074 24.56 2.32 -89.99
CA THR A 1074 25.01 1.10 -90.70
C THR A 1074 25.68 0.04 -89.79
N GLU A 1075 25.52 -1.23 -90.19
CA GLU A 1075 26.48 -2.35 -90.01
C GLU A 1075 26.66 -3.00 -88.61
N GLN A 1076 27.41 -4.11 -88.61
CA GLN A 1076 27.23 -5.29 -87.74
C GLN A 1076 28.61 -5.98 -87.47
N PRO A 1077 28.65 -7.22 -86.93
CA PRO A 1077 28.99 -7.60 -85.56
C PRO A 1077 30.47 -7.98 -85.32
N GLU A 1078 30.84 -8.29 -84.06
CA GLU A 1078 31.66 -9.49 -83.77
C GLU A 1078 31.45 -10.02 -82.33
N GLN A 1079 31.99 -11.22 -82.06
CA GLN A 1079 31.85 -12.09 -80.85
C GLN A 1079 33.18 -12.88 -80.70
N PRO A 1080 33.42 -13.78 -79.72
CA PRO A 1080 32.86 -14.00 -78.36
C PRO A 1080 33.97 -14.24 -77.29
N GLY A 1081 33.62 -14.73 -76.08
CA GLY A 1081 34.52 -15.39 -75.11
C GLY A 1081 34.61 -14.71 -73.73
N GLY A 1082 34.88 -15.40 -72.60
CA GLY A 1082 35.19 -16.84 -72.37
C GLY A 1082 34.97 -17.24 -70.91
N THR A 1083 35.35 -18.47 -70.51
CA THR A 1083 34.89 -19.15 -69.27
C THR A 1083 35.97 -19.43 -68.20
N GLU A 1084 35.49 -19.56 -66.95
CA GLU A 1084 36.01 -20.40 -65.85
C GLU A 1084 37.24 -20.01 -64.98
N GLN A 1085 37.19 -20.59 -63.78
CA GLN A 1085 38.05 -20.67 -62.57
C GLN A 1085 39.60 -20.75 -62.75
N PRO A 1086 40.47 -20.62 -61.69
CA PRO A 1086 40.35 -21.37 -60.41
C PRO A 1086 40.94 -20.82 -59.07
N GLU A 1087 40.54 -21.51 -57.99
CA GLU A 1087 41.30 -21.95 -56.78
C GLU A 1087 41.90 -21.00 -55.70
N GLN A 1088 42.08 -21.63 -54.53
CA GLN A 1088 42.61 -21.20 -53.21
C GLN A 1088 44.18 -21.24 -53.18
N PRO A 1089 44.96 -21.03 -52.05
CA PRO A 1089 44.60 -21.21 -50.63
C PRO A 1089 45.24 -20.28 -49.54
N GLY A 1090 44.64 -20.32 -48.33
CA GLY A 1090 45.32 -20.68 -47.06
C GLY A 1090 46.30 -19.72 -46.34
N GLY A 1091 46.28 -19.79 -45.00
CA GLY A 1091 47.34 -19.23 -44.13
C GLY A 1091 46.90 -18.97 -42.69
N SER A 1092 47.38 -19.77 -41.72
CA SER A 1092 47.23 -19.54 -40.27
C SER A 1092 48.53 -19.83 -39.51
N ASP A 1093 48.56 -19.38 -38.25
CA ASP A 1093 49.53 -19.69 -37.17
C ASP A 1093 50.93 -19.04 -37.09
N ALA A 1094 51.13 -18.45 -35.89
CA ALA A 1094 52.28 -18.51 -34.98
C ALA A 1094 53.68 -17.96 -35.36
N GLY A 1095 54.27 -17.20 -34.42
CA GLY A 1095 55.74 -17.20 -34.21
C GLY A 1095 56.38 -15.90 -33.70
N HIS A 1096 56.55 -15.79 -32.37
CA HIS A 1096 57.54 -15.02 -31.57
C HIS A 1096 58.50 -13.98 -32.21
N GLY A 1097 58.85 -12.92 -31.46
CA GLY A 1097 60.22 -12.34 -31.57
C GLY A 1097 60.52 -10.91 -31.10
N ASN A 1098 60.51 -10.65 -29.79
CA ASN A 1098 61.42 -9.79 -29.00
C ASN A 1098 61.94 -8.38 -29.43
N ASP A 1099 62.10 -7.54 -28.40
CA ASP A 1099 63.10 -6.48 -28.17
C ASP A 1099 63.28 -5.29 -29.15
N ASN A 1100 62.92 -4.08 -28.70
CA ASN A 1100 63.89 -3.24 -27.97
C ASN A 1100 63.34 -1.94 -27.33
N GLN A 1101 64.18 -1.32 -26.49
CA GLN A 1101 63.92 -0.10 -25.70
C GLN A 1101 64.22 1.21 -26.44
N ALA A 1102 63.52 2.31 -26.11
CA ALA A 1102 64.02 3.71 -25.92
C ALA A 1102 62.81 4.69 -25.88
N SER A 1103 62.51 5.37 -24.77
CA SER A 1103 63.16 6.60 -24.25
C SER A 1103 62.86 7.88 -25.08
N GLY A 1104 62.17 8.86 -24.47
CA GLY A 1104 61.79 10.13 -25.11
C GLY A 1104 61.00 11.10 -24.21
N ASP A 1105 61.72 11.92 -23.43
CA ASP A 1105 61.27 12.82 -22.36
C ASP A 1105 60.01 13.69 -22.55
N LYS A 1106 59.43 14.08 -21.39
CA LYS A 1106 58.55 15.25 -21.24
C LYS A 1106 59.29 16.55 -21.60
N LEU A 1107 58.63 17.44 -22.35
CA LEU A 1107 58.96 18.87 -22.36
C LEU A 1107 57.68 19.72 -22.31
N ALA A 1108 57.78 20.91 -21.73
CA ALA A 1108 56.62 21.73 -21.38
C ALA A 1108 56.70 23.16 -21.94
N ASN A 1109 55.52 23.65 -22.34
CA ASN A 1109 55.10 25.06 -22.30
C ASN A 1109 55.70 26.06 -23.33
N SER A 1110 54.98 27.17 -23.50
CA SER A 1110 55.21 28.38 -24.29
C SER A 1110 54.96 28.30 -25.81
N GLY A 1111 54.13 29.23 -26.30
CA GLY A 1111 53.67 29.30 -27.69
C GLY A 1111 52.55 30.32 -27.92
N SER A 1112 52.66 31.54 -27.37
CA SER A 1112 51.63 32.56 -27.54
C SER A 1112 51.75 33.29 -28.88
N GLU A 1113 50.79 33.10 -29.79
CA GLU A 1113 50.58 33.99 -30.93
C GLU A 1113 49.14 34.54 -30.94
N THR A 1114 48.96 35.70 -31.57
CA THR A 1114 47.70 36.47 -31.60
C THR A 1114 47.56 37.20 -32.95
N VAL A 1115 46.34 37.69 -33.24
CA VAL A 1115 45.98 38.60 -34.37
C VAL A 1115 45.82 37.89 -35.74
N PRO A 1116 44.83 38.21 -36.61
CA PRO A 1116 43.65 39.08 -36.49
C PRO A 1116 42.26 38.48 -36.87
N PHE A 1117 41.22 39.22 -36.47
CA PHE A 1117 39.86 39.32 -37.03
C PHE A 1117 39.64 38.98 -38.53
N VAL A 1118 38.50 38.34 -38.82
CA VAL A 1118 37.44 38.82 -39.74
C VAL A 1118 36.05 38.49 -39.15
N THR A 1119 35.04 39.32 -39.37
CA THR A 1119 33.69 39.20 -38.74
C THR A 1119 32.55 39.00 -39.75
N THR A 1120 31.76 37.93 -39.55
CA THR A 1120 30.39 37.69 -40.05
C THR A 1120 29.73 36.70 -39.08
N ALA A 1121 28.68 36.99 -38.29
CA ALA A 1121 27.65 38.03 -38.31
C ALA A 1121 26.54 37.86 -39.38
N LEU A 1122 25.78 36.75 -39.31
CA LEU A 1122 24.49 36.61 -40.00
C LEU A 1122 23.41 35.77 -39.28
N THR A 1123 23.74 34.96 -38.25
CA THR A 1123 22.78 33.98 -37.68
C THR A 1123 22.01 34.45 -36.43
N LEU A 1124 22.49 35.47 -35.69
CA LEU A 1124 21.88 35.91 -34.41
C LEU A 1124 20.72 36.92 -34.55
N ALA A 1125 20.02 36.91 -35.70
CA ALA A 1125 19.08 37.98 -36.07
C ALA A 1125 17.58 37.64 -35.94
N LEU A 1126 17.20 36.38 -35.66
CA LEU A 1126 15.79 35.95 -35.65
C LEU A 1126 15.13 35.91 -34.26
N LEU A 1127 15.87 35.56 -33.20
CA LEU A 1127 15.30 35.39 -31.85
C LEU A 1127 15.00 36.71 -31.10
N GLY A 1128 15.42 37.87 -31.64
CA GLY A 1128 15.29 39.17 -30.98
C GLY A 1128 13.97 39.93 -31.17
N LEU A 1129 12.95 39.34 -31.83
CA LEU A 1129 11.81 40.11 -32.35
C LEU A 1129 10.48 39.96 -31.58
N CYS A 1130 10.29 38.89 -30.80
CA CYS A 1130 9.01 38.62 -30.13
C CYS A 1130 8.78 39.41 -28.83
N ALA A 1131 9.85 39.79 -28.11
CA ALA A 1131 9.76 40.43 -26.79
C ALA A 1131 9.32 41.92 -26.78
N ALA A 1132 8.99 42.50 -27.94
CA ALA A 1132 8.88 43.97 -28.12
C ALA A 1132 7.45 44.52 -28.26
N LEU A 1133 6.40 43.70 -28.16
CA LEU A 1133 5.01 44.10 -28.48
C LEU A 1133 4.01 44.15 -27.31
N ALA A 1134 4.40 43.73 -26.09
CA ALA A 1134 3.48 43.54 -24.96
C ALA A 1134 3.60 44.57 -23.81
N ALA A 1135 4.07 45.81 -24.07
CA ALA A 1135 4.33 46.81 -23.02
C ALA A 1135 3.76 48.23 -23.28
N GLY A 1136 2.42 48.36 -23.20
CA GLY A 1136 1.77 49.55 -22.64
C GLY A 1136 1.40 50.74 -23.55
N THR A 1137 0.13 51.18 -23.47
CA THR A 1137 -0.19 52.57 -23.06
C THR A 1137 -1.63 52.78 -22.58
N ALA A 1138 -1.78 52.85 -21.25
CA ALA A 1138 -2.71 53.66 -20.46
C ALA A 1138 -4.07 54.16 -21.02
N ARG A 1139 -5.14 53.70 -20.35
CA ARG A 1139 -6.33 54.46 -19.84
C ARG A 1139 -6.67 55.82 -20.49
N ARG A 1140 -7.91 55.95 -20.95
CA ARG A 1140 -8.69 57.22 -20.89
C ARG A 1140 -10.07 57.00 -20.28
N SER A 1141 -10.52 57.94 -19.46
CA SER A 1141 -11.83 57.92 -18.80
C SER A 1141 -12.67 59.18 -19.07
N ARG A 1142 -13.99 58.99 -19.07
CA ARG A 1142 -15.17 59.90 -19.01
C ARG A 1142 -16.35 59.05 -19.53
N GLY A 1143 -17.47 58.83 -18.84
CA GLY A 1143 -18.29 59.77 -18.04
C GLY A 1143 -19.46 60.26 -18.91
N THR A 1144 -20.73 60.34 -18.48
CA THR A 1144 -21.34 60.35 -17.13
C THR A 1144 -22.87 60.13 -17.20
N HIS A 1145 -23.54 59.95 -16.04
CA HIS A 1145 -25.01 60.08 -15.78
C HIS A 1145 -25.91 58.91 -16.24
N ASN A 1146 -27.02 58.53 -15.55
CA ASN A 1146 -27.64 58.86 -14.24
C ASN A 1146 -28.57 57.67 -13.85
N GLY A 1147 -28.94 57.36 -12.60
CA GLY A 1147 -28.51 57.89 -11.28
C GLY A 1147 -29.66 57.91 -10.24
N ARG A 1148 -29.29 57.94 -8.93
CA ARG A 1148 -30.11 58.20 -7.72
C ARG A 1148 -31.10 57.12 -7.22
N SER A 1149 -31.48 57.08 -5.93
CA SER A 1149 -30.81 57.48 -4.66
C SER A 1149 -31.75 57.26 -3.45
N ARG A 1150 -31.17 57.03 -2.26
CA ARG A 1150 -31.80 57.18 -0.91
C ARG A 1150 -32.82 56.07 -0.57
N GLN A 1151 -33.01 55.74 0.71
CA GLN A 1151 -32.63 56.51 1.92
C GLN A 1151 -31.36 56.02 2.62
#